data_AF-A0A1E4TEK6-F1
#
_entry.id   AF-A0A1E4TEK6-F1
#
_cell.length_a   1.000
_cell.length_b   1.000
_cell.length_c   1.000
_cell.angle_alpha   90.00
_cell.angle_beta   90.00
_cell.angle_gamma   90.00
#
_symmetry.space_group_name_H-M   'P 1'
#
loop_
_entity.id
_entity.type
_entity.pdbx_description
1 polymer ?
#
loop_
_entity_poly.entity_id
_entity_poly.type
_entity_poly.pdbx_seq_one_letter_code
_entity_poly.pdbx_strand_id
1 'polypeptide(L)'
;MSLNLIENPRKLWSPDPSKNDTNIHRLIKAINARYNLKLNGFKELKEWSDNNIAKFWEENFLFLDFLYEGKVQSPVVDESARMDSIPKWFAGVKLNFGENVLFSANPAAKPADKIAGIEVREGGIETCRVTYGELRKLVGRYANCMKALGVKKGDRVGVVAANSIKTLALVTAVSTIGAIFSTASPDTGATGILDRMVQIEPTAVFFDDAAIYNGKSWELVEKMRQVGTVLAKTPNLKAMISIPRFDDAPRNISSIPKCISFDDFLLGSFDTTLVFERVDFSTPCGIVFSSGTSGAPKCIVHSHGGFLLVGSSSYRFDADWRLGSTCMQYTTTGWIMYLAVVQSVVQGATTVMYDGSPFQRSIHVLLELLQRYKISYFGTSPRYLSELMQNRIRPREYYDLSELTCVTITGMVCPPPVFEWFYDEGFPQNVRLNNITGGTDLAATIGSSNPLLPVYSGEVQTFTLGLVGGVRKGTSDTEPCPSVACAPGEPGELVVTKVFPSMPCMFWGKDGAKKYYDSYFSKFDNVWCQQDLAVIHPKTGGFVMIGRSDGVLNPSGVRFGSAEIYTVVEKIPDILDSVCVGQRRVHDKDESVFLFVKMRPGYKFTKDLIERIRGAIRSELSVRHVPKYIFETPDIPTTVNMKKVEVPIKKILCGERVKPSGTLANPESLEFYYQFVDVEKLLQNQSKL
;
A
#
# COMPACT_ATOMS: atom_id res chain seq x y z
N MET A 1 -13.57 -19.91 9.89
CA MET A 1 -12.47 -20.11 10.85
C MET A 1 -12.53 -21.54 11.34
N SER A 2 -11.41 -22.26 11.46
CA SER A 2 -11.43 -23.42 12.36
C SER A 2 -11.72 -22.88 13.75
N LEU A 3 -12.80 -23.35 14.40
CA LEU A 3 -13.17 -22.99 15.77
C LEU A 3 -11.96 -23.00 16.73
N ASN A 4 -10.98 -23.88 16.48
CA ASN A 4 -9.71 -23.99 17.19
C ASN A 4 -8.90 -22.69 17.36
N LEU A 5 -8.87 -21.78 16.38
CA LEU A 5 -8.07 -20.54 16.48
C LEU A 5 -8.67 -19.53 17.47
N ILE A 6 -9.98 -19.57 17.67
CA ILE A 6 -10.70 -18.72 18.63
C ILE A 6 -10.65 -19.35 20.04
N GLU A 7 -10.68 -20.69 20.11
CA GLU A 7 -10.72 -21.39 21.38
C GLU A 7 -9.36 -21.39 22.10
N ASN A 8 -8.25 -21.58 21.38
CA ASN A 8 -6.90 -21.69 21.97
C ASN A 8 -5.84 -20.87 21.20
N PRO A 9 -5.75 -19.55 21.42
CA PRO A 9 -4.76 -18.72 20.73
C PRO A 9 -3.34 -19.04 21.20
N ARG A 10 -2.47 -19.45 20.26
CA ARG A 10 -1.07 -19.73 20.54
C ARG A 10 -0.29 -18.41 20.66
N LYS A 11 0.19 -18.10 21.86
CA LYS A 11 1.11 -16.98 22.11
C LYS A 11 2.50 -17.36 21.62
N LEU A 12 3.10 -16.50 20.80
CA LEU A 12 4.38 -16.79 20.14
C LEU A 12 5.51 -15.88 20.62
N TRP A 13 5.19 -14.64 21.00
CA TRP A 13 6.14 -13.67 21.49
C TRP A 13 5.53 -12.84 22.62
N SER A 14 6.37 -12.34 23.51
CA SER A 14 5.95 -11.41 24.55
C SER A 14 7.04 -10.35 24.77
N PRO A 15 6.64 -9.10 25.05
CA PRO A 15 7.61 -8.06 25.36
C PRO A 15 8.33 -8.39 26.66
N ASP A 16 9.59 -7.99 26.75
CA ASP A 16 10.37 -8.08 27.98
C ASP A 16 9.88 -7.00 28.97
N PRO A 17 9.22 -7.37 30.07
CA PRO A 17 8.63 -6.40 31.00
C PRO A 17 9.69 -5.57 31.76
N SER A 18 10.97 -5.98 31.72
CA SER A 18 12.06 -5.19 32.30
C SER A 18 12.49 -4.01 31.43
N LYS A 19 12.09 -3.98 30.15
CA LYS A 19 12.50 -2.97 29.17
C LYS A 19 11.44 -1.88 28.99
N ASN A 20 11.50 -0.86 29.85
CA ASN A 20 10.60 0.31 29.80
C ASN A 20 11.13 1.49 28.96
N ASP A 21 11.96 1.21 27.94
CA ASP A 21 12.63 2.23 27.11
C ASP A 21 12.05 2.34 25.69
N THR A 22 10.83 1.86 25.47
CA THR A 22 10.17 2.00 24.16
C THR A 22 9.71 3.44 23.94
N ASN A 23 9.56 3.83 22.67
CA ASN A 23 9.02 5.14 22.31
C ASN A 23 7.58 5.32 22.83
N ILE A 24 6.80 4.23 22.95
CA ILE A 24 5.47 4.29 23.57
C ILE A 24 5.55 4.68 25.05
N HIS A 25 6.50 4.13 25.82
CA HIS A 25 6.69 4.55 27.21
C HIS A 25 7.10 6.03 27.31
N ARG A 26 7.93 6.51 26.38
CA ARG A 26 8.29 7.94 26.31
C ARG A 26 7.08 8.82 25.99
N LEU A 27 6.23 8.40 25.05
CA LEU A 27 4.97 9.08 24.72
C LEU A 27 4.01 9.11 25.93
N ILE A 28 3.84 7.99 26.64
CA ILE A 28 3.04 7.91 27.86
C ILE A 28 3.53 8.92 28.91
N LYS A 29 4.85 8.99 29.13
CA LYS A 29 5.45 9.97 30.07
C LYS A 29 5.17 11.41 29.65
N ALA A 30 5.29 11.73 28.35
CA ALA A 30 5.01 13.07 27.83
C ALA A 30 3.52 13.45 28.02
N ILE A 31 2.60 12.55 27.69
CA ILE A 31 1.14 12.74 27.89
C ILE A 31 0.80 12.91 29.37
N ASN A 32 1.34 12.04 30.24
CA ASN A 32 1.12 12.14 31.68
C ASN A 32 1.60 13.48 32.24
N ALA A 33 2.78 13.94 31.83
CA ALA A 33 3.33 15.22 32.27
C ALA A 33 2.48 16.41 31.79
N ARG A 34 2.07 16.42 30.52
CA ARG A 34 1.33 17.55 29.93
C ARG A 34 -0.11 17.65 30.41
N TYR A 35 -0.79 16.52 30.60
CA TYR A 35 -2.20 16.50 30.99
C TYR A 35 -2.45 16.12 32.45
N ASN A 36 -1.39 15.98 33.26
CA ASN A 36 -1.46 15.54 34.65
C ASN A 36 -2.23 14.21 34.81
N LEU A 37 -1.87 13.22 34.00
CA LEU A 37 -2.48 11.87 33.98
C LEU A 37 -1.55 10.82 34.59
N LYS A 38 -2.10 9.62 34.80
CA LYS A 38 -1.37 8.44 35.33
C LYS A 38 -1.63 7.21 34.47
N LEU A 39 -1.41 7.33 33.16
CA LEU A 39 -1.46 6.21 32.23
C LEU A 39 -0.27 5.28 32.52
N ASN A 40 -0.53 3.98 32.72
CA ASN A 40 0.49 3.01 33.16
C ASN A 40 0.89 2.00 32.08
N GLY A 41 0.15 1.92 30.97
CA GLY A 41 0.45 0.99 29.90
C GLY A 41 -0.31 1.31 28.61
N PHE A 42 -0.23 0.36 27.67
CA PHE A 42 -0.85 0.53 26.36
C PHE A 42 -2.37 0.61 26.42
N LYS A 43 -3.03 -0.13 27.34
CA LYS A 43 -4.49 -0.13 27.44
C LYS A 43 -5.02 1.26 27.77
N GLU A 44 -4.50 1.89 28.82
CA GLU A 44 -4.92 3.24 29.23
C GLU A 44 -4.53 4.28 28.17
N LEU A 45 -3.36 4.12 27.52
CA LEU A 45 -2.99 4.99 26.40
C LEU A 45 -3.96 4.87 25.23
N LYS A 46 -4.36 3.65 24.86
CA LYS A 46 -5.29 3.41 23.74
C LYS A 46 -6.65 4.02 24.05
N GLU A 47 -7.20 3.73 25.22
CA GLU A 47 -8.47 4.30 25.69
C GLU A 47 -8.42 5.83 25.74
N TRP A 48 -7.32 6.42 26.21
CA TRP A 48 -7.15 7.87 26.21
C TRP A 48 -7.09 8.43 24.79
N SER A 49 -6.30 7.82 23.90
CA SER A 49 -6.14 8.25 22.50
C SER A 49 -7.46 8.20 21.74
N ASP A 50 -8.28 7.17 21.96
CA ASP A 50 -9.57 7.01 21.28
C ASP A 50 -10.62 8.01 21.75
N ASN A 51 -10.52 8.46 23.00
CA ASN A 51 -11.45 9.40 23.60
C ASN A 51 -11.04 10.87 23.47
N ASN A 52 -9.78 11.15 23.12
CA ASN A 52 -9.22 12.51 23.05
C ASN A 52 -8.44 12.73 21.75
N ILE A 53 -9.10 12.59 20.59
CA ILE A 53 -8.44 12.50 19.29
C ILE A 53 -7.66 13.77 18.97
N ALA A 54 -8.26 14.95 19.15
CA ALA A 54 -7.59 16.22 18.91
C ALA A 54 -6.34 16.38 19.78
N LYS A 55 -6.45 16.14 21.10
CA LYS A 55 -5.31 16.22 22.03
C LYS A 55 -4.23 15.19 21.73
N PHE A 56 -4.62 13.96 21.39
CA PHE A 56 -3.68 12.90 21.05
C PHE A 56 -2.84 13.29 19.83
N TRP A 57 -3.47 13.73 18.74
CA TRP A 57 -2.73 14.12 17.54
C TRP A 57 -1.92 15.40 17.73
N GLU A 58 -2.37 16.34 18.56
CA GLU A 58 -1.57 17.47 19.01
C GLU A 58 -0.27 17.00 19.68
N GLU A 59 -0.35 16.06 20.63
CA GLU A 59 0.86 15.54 21.28
C GLU A 59 1.78 14.80 20.35
N ASN A 60 1.24 13.95 19.47
CA ASN A 60 2.11 13.24 18.54
C ASN A 60 2.84 14.20 17.62
N PHE A 61 2.14 15.23 17.13
CA PHE A 61 2.76 16.25 16.27
C PHE A 61 3.93 16.95 16.97
N LEU A 62 3.76 17.30 18.24
CA LEU A 62 4.80 17.97 19.03
C LEU A 62 5.92 17.01 19.47
N PHE A 63 5.60 15.77 19.81
CA PHE A 63 6.56 14.74 20.18
C PHE A 63 7.48 14.34 19.01
N LEU A 64 6.92 14.28 17.79
CA LEU A 64 7.65 13.91 16.58
C LEU A 64 8.55 15.04 16.05
N ASP A 65 8.42 16.26 16.59
CA ASP A 65 9.33 17.40 16.43
C ASP A 65 9.65 17.72 14.95
N PHE A 66 8.58 17.88 14.16
CA PHE A 66 8.68 18.23 12.74
C PHE A 66 9.17 19.67 12.52
N LEU A 67 9.73 19.92 11.34
CA LEU A 67 10.01 21.26 10.84
C LEU A 67 8.72 21.87 10.27
N TYR A 68 8.24 22.96 10.88
CA TYR A 68 7.05 23.69 10.47
C TYR A 68 7.13 25.18 10.83
N GLU A 69 6.21 25.97 10.27
CA GLU A 69 5.94 27.37 10.61
C GLU A 69 4.53 27.53 11.17
N GLY A 70 4.33 28.60 11.93
CA GLY A 70 3.06 28.93 12.56
C GLY A 70 2.98 28.43 14.01
N LYS A 71 1.77 28.42 14.57
CA LYS A 71 1.50 27.93 15.92
C LYS A 71 0.49 26.80 15.82
N VAL A 72 0.76 25.71 16.54
CA VAL A 72 -0.24 24.65 16.72
C VAL A 72 -1.35 25.20 17.61
N GLN A 73 -2.56 25.29 17.05
CA GLN A 73 -3.76 25.75 17.76
C GLN A 73 -4.58 24.54 18.22
N SER A 74 -5.06 24.58 19.47
CA SER A 74 -5.99 23.60 20.01
C SER A 74 -7.44 24.12 19.89
N PRO A 75 -8.41 23.28 19.48
CA PRO A 75 -8.22 21.90 19.03
C PRO A 75 -7.60 21.85 17.62
N VAL A 76 -6.79 20.82 17.36
CA VAL A 76 -6.12 20.65 16.04
C VAL A 76 -7.05 20.17 14.93
N VAL A 77 -8.30 19.83 15.26
CA VAL A 77 -9.38 19.45 14.34
C VAL A 77 -10.73 19.79 14.99
N ASP A 78 -11.75 20.08 14.18
CA ASP A 78 -13.13 20.12 14.66
C ASP A 78 -13.70 18.69 14.75
N GLU A 79 -13.78 18.15 15.97
CA GLU A 79 -14.32 16.81 16.23
C GLU A 79 -15.84 16.71 16.05
N SER A 80 -16.55 17.84 15.90
CA SER A 80 -18.00 17.85 15.61
C SER A 80 -18.31 17.69 14.12
N ALA A 81 -17.32 17.90 13.26
CA ALA A 81 -17.47 17.77 11.82
C ALA A 81 -17.61 16.30 11.40
N ARG A 82 -18.45 16.05 10.40
CA ARG A 82 -18.59 14.70 9.82
C ARG A 82 -17.32 14.28 9.10
N MET A 83 -16.99 13.00 9.12
CA MET A 83 -15.79 12.46 8.48
C MET A 83 -15.83 12.59 6.96
N ASP A 84 -17.01 12.43 6.36
CA ASP A 84 -17.23 12.58 4.91
C ASP A 84 -17.06 14.04 4.42
N SER A 85 -17.01 15.02 5.32
CA SER A 85 -16.69 16.41 5.01
C SER A 85 -15.18 16.72 4.92
N ILE A 86 -14.33 15.75 5.25
CA ILE A 86 -12.86 15.87 5.29
C ILE A 86 -12.40 17.05 6.18
N PRO A 87 -12.53 16.92 7.52
CA PRO A 87 -12.21 18.03 8.43
C PRO A 87 -10.75 18.48 8.33
N LYS A 88 -10.54 19.80 8.47
CA LYS A 88 -9.20 20.40 8.39
C LYS A 88 -8.41 20.14 9.67
N TRP A 89 -7.16 19.71 9.49
CA TRP A 89 -6.23 19.45 10.58
C TRP A 89 -5.15 20.53 10.66
N PHE A 90 -4.74 20.89 11.89
CA PHE A 90 -3.64 21.81 12.19
C PHE A 90 -3.74 23.16 11.45
N ALA A 91 -4.90 23.80 11.54
CA ALA A 91 -5.11 25.12 10.95
C ALA A 91 -4.03 26.12 11.40
N GLY A 92 -3.45 26.85 10.43
CA GLY A 92 -2.37 27.82 10.69
C GLY A 92 -0.96 27.22 10.74
N VAL A 93 -0.81 25.89 10.68
CA VAL A 93 0.50 25.23 10.54
C VAL A 93 0.85 25.09 9.06
N LYS A 94 2.06 25.52 8.70
CA LYS A 94 2.65 25.32 7.37
C LYS A 94 3.89 24.45 7.46
N LEU A 95 4.02 23.47 6.57
CA LEU A 95 5.15 22.55 6.55
C LEU A 95 5.48 22.13 5.12
N ASN A 96 6.62 21.46 4.94
CA ASN A 96 6.97 20.80 3.70
C ASN A 96 7.38 19.35 3.96
N PHE A 97 6.82 18.41 3.20
CA PHE A 97 7.11 16.98 3.35
C PHE A 97 8.57 16.67 3.01
N GLY A 98 9.07 17.17 1.87
CA GLY A 98 10.45 16.97 1.43
C GLY A 98 11.48 17.63 2.36
N GLU A 99 11.15 18.76 2.96
CA GLU A 99 11.97 19.36 4.03
C GLU A 99 12.13 18.40 5.20
N ASN A 100 11.03 17.82 5.68
CA ASN A 100 11.05 16.85 6.78
C ASN A 100 11.63 15.48 6.38
N VAL A 101 11.75 15.16 5.08
CA VAL A 101 12.57 14.03 4.61
C VAL A 101 14.04 14.34 4.80
N LEU A 102 14.50 15.52 4.35
CA LEU A 102 15.92 15.88 4.27
C LEU A 102 16.54 16.41 5.57
N PHE A 103 15.74 17.04 6.41
CA PHE A 103 16.15 17.74 7.63
C PHE A 103 15.31 17.30 8.82
N SER A 104 15.75 17.68 10.00
CA SER A 104 15.07 17.43 11.27
C SER A 104 15.31 18.62 12.19
N ALA A 105 14.38 18.90 13.09
CA ALA A 105 14.57 19.89 14.15
C ALA A 105 15.76 19.58 15.05
N ASN A 106 16.14 18.29 15.17
CA ASN A 106 17.41 17.85 15.72
C ASN A 106 18.43 17.56 14.60
N PRO A 107 19.43 18.42 14.35
CA PRO A 107 20.40 18.21 13.28
C PRO A 107 21.22 16.92 13.43
N ALA A 108 21.42 16.43 14.66
CA ALA A 108 22.13 15.17 14.92
C ALA A 108 21.34 13.94 14.45
N ALA A 109 20.05 14.07 14.16
CA ALA A 109 19.26 12.97 13.61
C ALA A 109 19.62 12.66 12.15
N LYS A 110 20.03 13.69 11.38
CA LYS A 110 20.32 13.63 9.94
C LYS A 110 21.61 14.41 9.61
N PRO A 111 22.77 14.05 10.18
CA PRO A 111 24.01 14.74 9.88
C PRO A 111 24.42 14.48 8.43
N ALA A 112 25.13 15.42 7.81
CA ALA A 112 25.37 15.44 6.37
C ALA A 112 26.20 14.25 5.87
N ASP A 113 27.07 13.68 6.69
CA ASP A 113 27.98 12.58 6.42
C ASP A 113 27.35 11.19 6.65
N LYS A 114 26.21 11.11 7.33
CA LYS A 114 25.48 9.86 7.54
C LYS A 114 24.87 9.36 6.23
N ILE A 115 24.90 8.05 6.01
CA ILE A 115 24.23 7.40 4.87
C ILE A 115 22.72 7.55 5.01
N ALA A 116 22.08 8.17 4.02
CA ALA A 116 20.63 8.26 3.91
C ALA A 116 20.06 7.04 3.20
N GLY A 117 20.67 6.62 2.09
CA GLY A 117 20.16 5.56 1.24
C GLY A 117 21.25 4.66 0.67
N ILE A 118 20.93 3.38 0.54
CA ILE A 118 21.72 2.35 -0.15
C ILE A 118 20.80 1.72 -1.19
N GLU A 119 21.11 1.89 -2.47
CA GLU A 119 20.46 1.17 -3.56
C GLU A 119 21.19 -0.15 -3.79
N VAL A 120 20.43 -1.23 -3.87
CA VAL A 120 20.91 -2.58 -4.16
C VAL A 120 20.11 -3.13 -5.33
N ARG A 121 20.79 -3.45 -6.42
CA ARG A 121 20.16 -4.07 -7.59
C ARG A 121 19.98 -5.58 -7.39
N GLU A 122 19.13 -6.18 -8.22
CA GLU A 122 18.83 -7.61 -8.22
C GLU A 122 20.10 -8.47 -8.09
N GLY A 123 20.04 -9.45 -7.19
CA GLY A 123 21.17 -10.34 -6.92
C GLY A 123 22.23 -9.79 -5.98
N GLY A 124 22.10 -8.55 -5.49
CA GLY A 124 23.01 -7.97 -4.49
C GLY A 124 24.39 -7.56 -5.04
N ILE A 125 24.51 -7.46 -6.37
CA ILE A 125 25.77 -7.30 -7.10
C ILE A 125 26.18 -5.83 -7.17
N GLU A 126 25.27 -4.98 -7.66
CA GLU A 126 25.50 -3.55 -7.84
C GLU A 126 24.90 -2.79 -6.66
N THR A 127 25.73 -1.94 -6.06
CA THR A 127 25.36 -1.17 -4.87
C THR A 127 25.79 0.27 -5.03
N CYS A 128 24.86 1.20 -4.81
CA CYS A 128 25.14 2.63 -4.74
C CYS A 128 24.71 3.14 -3.36
N ARG A 129 25.40 4.17 -2.84
CA ARG A 129 25.04 4.78 -1.55
C ARG A 129 25.07 6.29 -1.67
N VAL A 130 24.25 6.94 -0.86
CA VAL A 130 24.18 8.40 -0.77
C VAL A 130 24.09 8.82 0.69
N THR A 131 24.89 9.81 1.07
CA THR A 131 24.78 10.49 2.36
C THR A 131 23.60 11.46 2.39
N TYR A 132 23.17 11.91 3.57
CA TYR A 132 22.16 12.98 3.67
C TYR A 132 22.61 14.27 2.97
N GLY A 133 23.90 14.61 3.03
CA GLY A 133 24.47 15.79 2.35
C GLY A 133 24.41 15.67 0.83
N GLU A 134 24.74 14.51 0.29
CA GLU A 134 24.64 14.24 -1.15
C GLU A 134 23.19 14.17 -1.62
N LEU A 135 22.30 13.56 -0.83
CA LEU A 135 20.86 13.51 -1.13
C LEU A 135 20.26 14.91 -1.20
N ARG A 136 20.63 15.81 -0.27
CA ARG A 136 20.22 17.23 -0.31
C ARG A 136 20.65 17.92 -1.61
N LYS A 137 21.90 17.70 -2.05
CA LYS A 137 22.42 18.27 -3.31
C LYS A 137 21.66 17.73 -4.52
N LEU A 138 21.40 16.43 -4.58
CA LEU A 138 20.62 15.80 -5.65
C LEU A 138 19.20 16.38 -5.70
N VAL A 139 18.54 16.47 -4.55
CA VAL A 139 17.17 16.97 -4.44
C VAL A 139 17.09 18.45 -4.85
N GLY A 140 18.06 19.27 -4.39
CA GLY A 140 18.16 20.66 -4.81
C GLY A 140 18.33 20.80 -6.32
N ARG A 141 19.21 19.99 -6.92
CA ARG A 141 19.41 19.97 -8.37
C ARG A 141 18.14 19.61 -9.13
N TYR A 142 17.48 18.53 -8.73
CA TYR A 142 16.25 18.07 -9.39
C TYR A 142 15.11 19.07 -9.23
N ALA A 143 14.97 19.70 -8.06
CA ALA A 143 13.98 20.74 -7.82
C ALA A 143 14.20 21.96 -8.73
N ASN A 144 15.43 22.41 -8.89
CA ASN A 144 15.76 23.56 -9.74
C ASN A 144 15.63 23.23 -11.24
N CYS A 145 16.03 22.03 -11.67
CA CYS A 145 15.76 21.55 -13.04
C CYS A 145 14.26 21.46 -13.34
N MET A 146 13.44 20.97 -12.39
CA MET A 146 11.98 20.95 -12.55
C MET A 146 11.37 22.34 -12.65
N LYS A 147 11.84 23.30 -11.84
CA LYS A 147 11.43 24.71 -11.96
C LYS A 147 11.81 25.29 -13.34
N ALA A 148 13.03 24.99 -13.83
CA ALA A 148 13.48 25.42 -15.16
C ALA A 148 12.65 24.81 -16.30
N LEU A 149 12.21 23.56 -16.14
CA LEU A 149 11.26 22.89 -17.05
C LEU A 149 9.85 23.52 -17.00
N GLY A 150 9.57 24.33 -15.98
CA GLY A 150 8.30 25.05 -15.80
C GLY A 150 7.31 24.38 -14.86
N VAL A 151 7.74 23.41 -14.04
CA VAL A 151 6.92 22.80 -12.99
C VAL A 151 6.66 23.83 -11.88
N LYS A 152 5.40 23.97 -11.48
CA LYS A 152 4.95 24.91 -10.44
C LYS A 152 4.28 24.19 -9.27
N LYS A 153 4.07 24.93 -8.17
CA LYS A 153 3.24 24.47 -7.05
C LYS A 153 1.87 24.00 -7.55
N GLY A 154 1.43 22.82 -7.11
CA GLY A 154 0.16 22.18 -7.50
C GLY A 154 0.19 21.41 -8.82
N ASP A 155 1.29 21.49 -9.59
CA ASP A 155 1.47 20.64 -10.76
C ASP A 155 1.69 19.19 -10.37
N ARG A 156 1.27 18.25 -11.22
CA ARG A 156 1.48 16.82 -10.99
C ARG A 156 2.71 16.35 -11.75
N VAL A 157 3.54 15.56 -11.08
CA VAL A 157 4.74 14.95 -11.66
C VAL A 157 4.64 13.43 -11.51
N GLY A 158 4.58 12.75 -12.65
CA GLY A 158 4.59 11.28 -12.71
C GLY A 158 6.01 10.74 -12.60
N VAL A 159 6.20 9.65 -11.84
CA VAL A 159 7.48 8.95 -11.72
C VAL A 159 7.26 7.46 -11.91
N VAL A 160 7.57 6.95 -13.11
CA VAL A 160 7.50 5.53 -13.48
C VAL A 160 8.91 4.94 -13.40
N ALA A 161 9.36 4.59 -12.20
CA ALA A 161 10.75 4.24 -11.97
C ALA A 161 10.90 3.17 -10.87
N ALA A 162 12.02 2.47 -10.87
CA ALA A 162 12.42 1.48 -9.89
C ALA A 162 12.58 2.06 -8.47
N ASN A 163 12.64 1.19 -7.46
CA ASN A 163 12.95 1.58 -6.10
C ASN A 163 14.45 1.93 -5.99
N SER A 164 14.80 3.21 -6.18
CA SER A 164 16.18 3.68 -6.37
C SER A 164 16.46 4.99 -5.63
N ILE A 165 17.74 5.34 -5.48
CA ILE A 165 18.15 6.65 -4.94
C ILE A 165 17.63 7.79 -5.84
N LYS A 166 17.68 7.62 -7.16
CA LYS A 166 17.17 8.61 -8.13
C LYS A 166 15.67 8.87 -7.90
N THR A 167 14.87 7.81 -7.73
CA THR A 167 13.42 7.93 -7.45
C THR A 167 13.15 8.64 -6.13
N LEU A 168 13.88 8.26 -5.06
CA LEU A 168 13.75 8.92 -3.75
C LEU A 168 14.04 10.43 -3.85
N ALA A 169 15.12 10.79 -4.56
CA ALA A 169 15.48 12.19 -4.77
C ALA A 169 14.44 12.94 -5.61
N LEU A 170 13.89 12.33 -6.67
CA LEU A 170 12.84 12.93 -7.50
C LEU A 170 11.55 13.18 -6.72
N VAL A 171 11.02 12.17 -6.03
CA VAL A 171 9.79 12.29 -5.23
C VAL A 171 9.96 13.35 -4.14
N THR A 172 11.11 13.36 -3.48
CA THR A 172 11.43 14.39 -2.49
C THR A 172 11.47 15.78 -3.14
N ALA A 173 12.17 15.94 -4.26
CA ALA A 173 12.28 17.21 -4.99
C ALA A 173 10.93 17.77 -5.44
N VAL A 174 10.05 16.93 -5.98
CA VAL A 174 8.67 17.31 -6.34
C VAL A 174 7.94 17.92 -5.13
N SER A 175 8.04 17.27 -3.98
CA SER A 175 7.41 17.78 -2.76
C SER A 175 8.05 19.06 -2.22
N THR A 176 9.36 19.29 -2.40
CA THR A 176 10.02 20.53 -1.94
C THR A 176 9.51 21.79 -2.63
N ILE A 177 9.08 21.67 -3.89
CA ILE A 177 8.57 22.78 -4.70
C ILE A 177 7.05 22.94 -4.62
N GLY A 178 6.38 22.18 -3.74
CA GLY A 178 4.93 22.20 -3.58
C GLY A 178 4.16 21.58 -4.75
N ALA A 179 4.83 20.82 -5.61
CA ALA A 179 4.22 20.00 -6.64
C ALA A 179 3.80 18.64 -6.05
N ILE A 180 2.98 17.91 -6.80
CA ILE A 180 2.31 16.69 -6.35
C ILE A 180 2.92 15.50 -7.07
N PHE A 181 3.57 14.58 -6.35
CA PHE A 181 4.16 13.39 -6.99
C PHE A 181 3.12 12.30 -7.20
N SER A 182 3.31 11.48 -8.23
CA SER A 182 2.59 10.20 -8.37
C SER A 182 3.52 9.13 -8.91
N THR A 183 3.66 8.04 -8.16
CA THR A 183 4.60 6.97 -8.50
C THR A 183 3.89 5.77 -9.14
N ALA A 184 4.57 5.13 -10.08
CA ALA A 184 4.20 3.84 -10.63
C ALA A 184 5.47 2.99 -10.84
N SER A 185 5.31 1.68 -10.82
CA SER A 185 6.43 0.76 -10.99
C SER A 185 6.63 0.41 -12.47
N PRO A 186 7.89 0.23 -12.94
CA PRO A 186 8.18 -0.10 -14.34
C PRO A 186 7.58 -1.43 -14.82
N ASP A 187 7.22 -2.32 -13.90
CA ASP A 187 6.53 -3.59 -14.18
C ASP A 187 5.05 -3.41 -14.56
N THR A 188 4.49 -2.21 -14.37
CA THR A 188 3.11 -1.88 -14.79
C THR A 188 3.07 -1.75 -16.32
N GLY A 189 2.06 -2.33 -16.96
CA GLY A 189 1.82 -2.22 -18.41
C GLY A 189 1.50 -0.79 -18.86
N ALA A 190 1.62 -0.52 -20.16
CA ALA A 190 1.40 0.82 -20.73
C ALA A 190 -0.01 1.35 -20.43
N THR A 191 -1.04 0.50 -20.57
CA THR A 191 -2.43 0.85 -20.26
C THR A 191 -2.58 1.20 -18.79
N GLY A 192 -2.07 0.37 -17.88
CA GLY A 192 -2.11 0.65 -16.44
C GLY A 192 -1.42 1.96 -16.04
N ILE A 193 -0.33 2.33 -16.71
CA ILE A 193 0.32 3.63 -16.52
C ILE A 193 -0.55 4.76 -17.09
N LEU A 194 -1.09 4.60 -18.30
CA LEU A 194 -1.92 5.61 -18.94
C LEU A 194 -3.21 5.90 -18.17
N ASP A 195 -3.91 4.88 -17.70
CA ASP A 195 -5.13 5.01 -16.91
C ASP A 195 -4.90 5.82 -15.62
N ARG A 196 -3.66 5.88 -15.14
CA ARG A 196 -3.24 6.68 -13.98
C ARG A 196 -2.81 8.08 -14.42
N MET A 197 -1.89 8.19 -15.37
CA MET A 197 -1.29 9.46 -15.77
C MET A 197 -2.27 10.39 -16.48
N VAL A 198 -3.19 9.87 -17.28
CA VAL A 198 -4.21 10.71 -17.96
C VAL A 198 -5.15 11.36 -16.95
N GLN A 199 -5.51 10.68 -15.85
CA GLN A 199 -6.39 11.25 -14.82
C GLN A 199 -5.82 12.48 -14.13
N ILE A 200 -4.48 12.58 -14.06
CA ILE A 200 -3.80 13.65 -13.33
C ILE A 200 -3.18 14.72 -14.24
N GLU A 201 -3.16 14.51 -15.55
CA GLU A 201 -2.61 15.42 -16.56
C GLU A 201 -1.27 16.06 -16.12
N PRO A 202 -0.19 15.27 -15.99
CA PRO A 202 1.05 15.72 -15.37
C PRO A 202 1.80 16.74 -16.22
N THR A 203 2.50 17.65 -15.56
CA THR A 203 3.40 18.63 -16.22
C THR A 203 4.69 17.96 -16.68
N ALA A 204 5.17 16.96 -15.93
CA ALA A 204 6.35 16.17 -16.27
C ALA A 204 6.16 14.70 -15.90
N VAL A 205 6.76 13.79 -16.67
CA VAL A 205 6.79 12.36 -16.37
C VAL A 205 8.22 11.83 -16.47
N PHE A 206 8.77 11.37 -15.37
CA PHE A 206 10.04 10.65 -15.33
C PHE A 206 9.77 9.15 -15.54
N PHE A 207 10.57 8.50 -16.38
CA PHE A 207 10.33 7.12 -16.79
C PHE A 207 11.66 6.38 -16.99
N ASP A 208 11.86 5.26 -16.28
CA ASP A 208 13.01 4.38 -16.53
C ASP A 208 12.99 3.79 -17.95
N ASP A 209 14.14 3.77 -18.60
CA ASP A 209 14.27 3.26 -19.98
C ASP A 209 14.44 1.74 -20.08
N ALA A 210 14.75 1.08 -18.95
CA ALA A 210 14.84 -0.35 -18.81
C ALA A 210 14.50 -0.80 -17.38
N ALA A 211 14.12 -2.07 -17.23
CA ALA A 211 13.88 -2.71 -15.94
C ALA A 211 14.57 -4.06 -15.85
N ILE A 212 14.89 -4.49 -14.63
CA ILE A 212 15.44 -5.81 -14.34
C ILE A 212 14.52 -6.54 -13.37
N TYR A 213 14.14 -7.76 -13.71
CA TYR A 213 13.42 -8.62 -12.78
C TYR A 213 13.58 -10.09 -13.15
N ASN A 214 13.81 -10.90 -12.12
CA ASN A 214 13.97 -12.34 -12.19
C ASN A 214 15.05 -12.79 -13.19
N GLY A 215 16.21 -12.13 -13.17
CA GLY A 215 17.36 -12.42 -14.02
C GLY A 215 17.18 -11.97 -15.48
N LYS A 216 16.13 -11.20 -15.78
CA LYS A 216 15.83 -10.69 -17.13
C LYS A 216 15.83 -9.18 -17.14
N SER A 217 16.45 -8.61 -18.18
CA SER A 217 16.38 -7.19 -18.50
C SER A 217 15.31 -6.95 -19.57
N TRP A 218 14.55 -5.88 -19.42
CA TRP A 218 13.49 -5.46 -20.33
C TRP A 218 13.72 -4.02 -20.77
N GLU A 219 13.71 -3.77 -22.07
CA GLU A 219 13.68 -2.40 -22.59
C GLU A 219 12.27 -1.83 -22.52
N LEU A 220 12.15 -0.57 -22.11
CA LEU A 220 10.88 0.10 -21.88
C LEU A 220 10.55 1.14 -22.95
N VAL A 221 11.41 1.35 -23.94
CA VAL A 221 11.24 2.37 -25.00
C VAL A 221 9.87 2.28 -25.69
N GLU A 222 9.42 1.08 -26.06
CA GLU A 222 8.12 0.89 -26.71
C GLU A 222 6.96 1.23 -25.75
N LYS A 223 7.06 0.85 -24.48
CA LYS A 223 6.10 1.21 -23.43
C LYS A 223 6.05 2.73 -23.25
N MET A 224 7.22 3.37 -23.18
CA MET A 224 7.34 4.83 -23.10
C MET A 224 6.75 5.52 -24.33
N ARG A 225 6.95 4.98 -25.54
CA ARG A 225 6.36 5.50 -26.78
C ARG A 225 4.83 5.46 -26.74
N GLN A 226 4.25 4.35 -26.28
CA GLN A 226 2.79 4.22 -26.12
C GLN A 226 2.24 5.26 -25.15
N VAL A 227 2.88 5.39 -23.98
CA VAL A 227 2.48 6.35 -22.95
C VAL A 227 2.66 7.80 -23.45
N GLY A 228 3.83 8.13 -24.00
CA GLY A 228 4.19 9.45 -24.49
C GLY A 228 3.32 9.92 -25.66
N THR A 229 2.89 9.02 -26.55
CA THR A 229 1.99 9.36 -27.67
C THR A 229 0.64 9.90 -27.19
N VAL A 230 0.10 9.36 -26.10
CA VAL A 230 -1.16 9.84 -25.51
C VAL A 230 -0.91 11.08 -24.66
N LEU A 231 0.09 11.05 -23.77
CA LEU A 231 0.35 12.16 -22.85
C LEU A 231 0.80 13.44 -23.58
N ALA A 232 1.48 13.34 -24.73
CA ALA A 232 1.88 14.50 -25.51
C ALA A 232 0.68 15.34 -26.01
N LYS A 233 -0.51 14.73 -26.10
CA LYS A 233 -1.78 15.38 -26.45
C LYS A 233 -2.47 16.04 -25.27
N THR A 234 -2.02 15.78 -24.04
CA THR A 234 -2.55 16.47 -22.85
C THR A 234 -2.02 17.90 -22.79
N PRO A 235 -2.80 18.87 -22.29
CA PRO A 235 -2.44 20.29 -22.35
C PRO A 235 -1.23 20.65 -21.46
N ASN A 236 -1.04 19.95 -20.35
CA ASN A 236 -0.07 20.32 -19.33
C ASN A 236 1.33 19.74 -19.55
N LEU A 237 1.48 18.65 -20.31
CA LEU A 237 2.76 17.97 -20.43
C LEU A 237 3.81 18.84 -21.14
N LYS A 238 4.86 19.20 -20.39
CA LYS A 238 6.08 19.87 -20.87
C LYS A 238 7.08 18.87 -21.42
N ALA A 239 7.39 17.83 -20.65
CA ALA A 239 8.30 16.78 -21.10
C ALA A 239 8.02 15.43 -20.42
N MET A 240 8.28 14.36 -21.16
CA MET A 240 8.67 13.08 -20.60
C MET A 240 10.20 13.04 -20.48
N ILE A 241 10.73 12.49 -19.40
CA ILE A 241 12.17 12.44 -19.11
C ILE A 241 12.55 10.97 -18.97
N SER A 242 13.43 10.50 -19.85
CA SER A 242 13.95 9.13 -19.84
C SER A 242 15.10 9.00 -18.84
N ILE A 243 14.92 8.19 -17.79
CA ILE A 243 15.95 7.88 -16.81
C ILE A 243 16.71 6.63 -17.28
N PRO A 244 18.02 6.73 -17.56
CA PRO A 244 18.81 5.56 -17.88
C PRO A 244 18.90 4.63 -16.66
N ARG A 245 18.46 3.38 -16.83
CA ARG A 245 18.64 2.34 -15.80
C ARG A 245 20.08 1.86 -15.74
N PHE A 246 20.74 1.81 -16.90
CA PHE A 246 22.15 1.50 -17.07
C PHE A 246 22.83 2.74 -17.64
N ASP A 247 23.58 3.47 -16.82
CA ASP A 247 24.16 4.77 -17.18
C ASP A 247 25.15 4.66 -18.36
N ASP A 248 25.74 3.48 -18.58
CA ASP A 248 26.62 3.15 -19.70
C ASP A 248 25.89 2.70 -20.99
N ALA A 249 24.58 2.48 -20.93
CA ALA A 249 23.77 2.01 -22.05
C ALA A 249 22.38 2.68 -22.11
N PRO A 250 22.30 4.03 -22.17
CA PRO A 250 21.02 4.73 -22.30
C PRO A 250 20.29 4.30 -23.58
N ARG A 251 18.97 4.11 -23.49
CA ARG A 251 18.16 3.69 -24.65
C ARG A 251 17.83 4.86 -25.57
N ASN A 252 17.64 4.55 -26.85
CA ASN A 252 17.26 5.54 -27.86
C ASN A 252 15.80 5.98 -27.67
N ILE A 253 15.59 7.27 -27.43
CA ILE A 253 14.29 7.88 -27.14
C ILE A 253 13.70 8.68 -28.30
N SER A 254 14.35 8.73 -29.47
CA SER A 254 13.97 9.62 -30.58
C SER A 254 12.55 9.37 -31.13
N SER A 255 12.00 8.18 -30.91
CA SER A 255 10.65 7.79 -31.33
C SER A 255 9.54 8.24 -30.35
N ILE A 256 9.90 8.79 -29.19
CA ILE A 256 8.96 9.11 -28.10
C ILE A 256 8.63 10.62 -28.14
N PRO A 257 7.36 11.01 -28.37
CA PRO A 257 6.97 12.42 -28.44
C PRO A 257 7.24 13.17 -27.13
N LYS A 258 7.76 14.40 -27.22
CA LYS A 258 8.10 15.28 -26.08
C LYS A 258 9.02 14.60 -25.05
N CYS A 259 9.84 13.64 -25.45
CA CYS A 259 10.79 12.98 -24.57
C CYS A 259 12.16 13.63 -24.66
N ILE A 260 12.79 13.89 -23.51
CA ILE A 260 14.19 14.33 -23.40
C ILE A 260 14.99 13.33 -22.57
N SER A 261 16.31 13.31 -22.73
CA SER A 261 17.18 12.49 -21.91
C SER A 261 17.25 13.03 -20.48
N PHE A 262 17.64 12.19 -19.52
CA PHE A 262 17.90 12.65 -18.16
C PHE A 262 19.02 13.70 -18.12
N ASP A 263 20.05 13.55 -18.95
CA ASP A 263 21.15 14.51 -19.04
C ASP A 263 20.67 15.88 -19.54
N ASP A 264 19.83 15.92 -20.58
CA ASP A 264 19.22 17.16 -21.07
C ASP A 264 18.36 17.84 -19.99
N PHE A 265 17.62 17.05 -19.20
CA PHE A 265 16.89 17.57 -18.04
C PHE A 265 17.86 18.20 -17.01
N LEU A 266 19.02 17.57 -16.76
CA LEU A 266 20.04 18.07 -15.85
C LEU A 266 20.81 19.31 -16.36
N LEU A 267 20.72 19.63 -17.66
CA LEU A 267 21.21 20.90 -18.22
C LEU A 267 20.31 22.08 -17.89
N GLY A 268 19.06 21.84 -17.47
CA GLY A 268 18.12 22.90 -17.10
C GLY A 268 18.57 23.73 -15.88
N SER A 269 19.37 23.15 -14.98
CA SER A 269 20.02 23.87 -13.88
C SER A 269 21.18 23.08 -13.28
N PHE A 270 22.24 23.81 -12.90
CA PHE A 270 23.34 23.29 -12.08
C PHE A 270 23.21 23.69 -10.60
N ASP A 271 22.22 24.50 -10.26
CA ASP A 271 21.99 24.98 -8.90
C ASP A 271 21.50 23.86 -7.99
N THR A 272 22.15 23.70 -6.84
CA THR A 272 21.79 22.69 -5.81
C THR A 272 21.11 23.32 -4.60
N THR A 273 20.80 24.61 -4.65
CA THR A 273 20.12 25.34 -3.56
C THR A 273 18.74 24.78 -3.31
N LEU A 274 18.44 24.51 -2.03
CA LEU A 274 17.15 24.04 -1.57
C LEU A 274 16.32 25.22 -1.05
N VAL A 275 15.12 25.38 -1.62
CA VAL A 275 14.11 26.31 -1.16
C VAL A 275 12.80 25.54 -1.02
N PHE A 276 12.23 25.57 0.18
CA PHE A 276 11.03 24.80 0.51
C PHE A 276 9.78 25.66 0.39
N GLU A 277 8.85 25.21 -0.45
CA GLU A 277 7.50 25.75 -0.48
C GLU A 277 6.74 25.16 0.72
N ARG A 278 6.75 25.88 1.85
CA ARG A 278 5.99 25.49 3.05
C ARG A 278 4.51 25.81 2.82
N VAL A 279 3.68 24.77 2.88
CA VAL A 279 2.26 24.81 2.54
C VAL A 279 1.40 24.39 3.73
N ASP A 280 0.11 24.72 3.69
CA ASP A 280 -0.82 24.32 4.75
C ASP A 280 -0.84 22.78 4.91
N PHE A 281 -1.05 22.29 6.14
CA PHE A 281 -1.02 20.87 6.50
C PHE A 281 -1.79 19.97 5.52
N SER A 282 -3.00 20.39 5.11
CA SER A 282 -3.90 19.64 4.23
C SER A 282 -3.63 19.81 2.73
N THR A 283 -2.60 20.57 2.33
CA THR A 283 -2.25 20.76 0.91
C THR A 283 -1.83 19.41 0.28
N PRO A 284 -2.32 19.06 -0.93
CA PRO A 284 -1.91 17.87 -1.65
C PRO A 284 -0.39 17.72 -1.81
N CYS A 285 0.13 16.52 -1.54
CA CYS A 285 1.55 16.18 -1.63
C CYS A 285 1.81 15.04 -2.62
N GLY A 286 0.98 13.99 -2.57
CA GLY A 286 1.12 12.86 -3.47
C GLY A 286 -0.20 12.21 -3.83
N ILE A 287 -0.23 11.64 -5.03
CA ILE A 287 -1.36 10.91 -5.58
C ILE A 287 -0.96 9.44 -5.70
N VAL A 288 -1.77 8.59 -5.08
CA VAL A 288 -1.64 7.14 -5.15
C VAL A 288 -2.91 6.55 -5.72
N PHE A 289 -2.77 5.48 -6.48
CA PHE A 289 -3.90 4.84 -7.13
C PHE A 289 -4.25 3.56 -6.39
N SER A 290 -5.54 3.39 -6.09
CA SER A 290 -6.10 2.09 -5.70
C SER A 290 -7.09 1.63 -6.75
N SER A 291 -7.35 0.33 -6.77
CA SER A 291 -8.23 -0.22 -7.78
C SER A 291 -9.71 -0.02 -7.45
N GLY A 292 -10.51 0.19 -8.50
CA GLY A 292 -11.96 0.27 -8.42
C GLY A 292 -12.61 -1.07 -8.77
N THR A 293 -13.75 -1.39 -8.15
CA THR A 293 -14.62 -2.50 -8.58
C THR A 293 -15.43 -2.14 -9.82
N SER A 294 -15.65 -0.84 -10.08
CA SER A 294 -16.34 -0.35 -11.28
C SER A 294 -15.64 0.89 -11.86
N GLY A 295 -14.81 0.67 -12.89
CA GLY A 295 -14.17 1.73 -13.69
C GLY A 295 -12.69 1.98 -13.40
N ALA A 296 -12.19 3.13 -13.89
CA ALA A 296 -10.78 3.52 -13.80
C ALA A 296 -10.25 3.56 -12.35
N PRO A 297 -8.94 3.35 -12.12
CA PRO A 297 -8.34 3.36 -10.79
C PRO A 297 -8.70 4.62 -10.00
N LYS A 298 -9.01 4.47 -8.71
CA LYS A 298 -9.32 5.57 -7.79
C LYS A 298 -8.08 6.43 -7.61
N CYS A 299 -8.20 7.72 -7.90
CA CYS A 299 -7.11 8.68 -7.82
C CYS A 299 -7.10 9.35 -6.43
N ILE A 300 -6.41 8.75 -5.47
CA ILE A 300 -6.45 9.14 -4.05
C ILE A 300 -5.36 10.17 -3.76
N VAL A 301 -5.73 11.31 -3.20
CA VAL A 301 -4.80 12.42 -2.95
C VAL A 301 -4.56 12.57 -1.45
N HIS A 302 -3.30 12.53 -1.05
CA HIS A 302 -2.87 12.68 0.34
C HIS A 302 -2.12 13.98 0.55
N SER A 303 -2.25 14.54 1.74
CA SER A 303 -1.68 15.83 2.10
C SER A 303 -0.25 15.72 2.63
N HIS A 304 0.48 16.84 2.60
CA HIS A 304 1.84 16.91 3.16
C HIS A 304 1.87 16.50 4.64
N GLY A 305 0.96 17.06 5.44
CA GLY A 305 0.87 16.79 6.86
C GLY A 305 0.35 15.39 7.17
N GLY A 306 -0.64 14.90 6.43
CA GLY A 306 -1.21 13.57 6.61
C GLY A 306 -0.20 12.46 6.38
N PHE A 307 0.56 12.53 5.28
CA PHE A 307 1.67 11.61 5.03
C PHE A 307 2.71 11.66 6.14
N LEU A 308 3.11 12.86 6.55
CA LEU A 308 4.17 13.03 7.54
C LEU A 308 3.77 12.46 8.91
N LEU A 309 2.63 12.91 9.45
CA LEU A 309 2.25 12.68 10.84
C LEU A 309 1.87 11.23 11.13
N VAL A 310 0.92 10.66 10.37
CA VAL A 310 0.40 9.33 10.69
C VAL A 310 1.44 8.25 10.41
N GLY A 311 2.15 8.34 9.28
CA GLY A 311 3.27 7.44 8.97
C GLY A 311 4.35 7.51 10.05
N SER A 312 4.77 8.71 10.44
CA SER A 312 5.80 8.87 11.48
C SER A 312 5.34 8.35 12.84
N SER A 313 4.07 8.54 13.20
CA SER A 313 3.48 8.02 14.43
C SER A 313 3.55 6.49 14.46
N SER A 314 3.04 5.80 13.42
CA SER A 314 3.07 4.34 13.35
C SER A 314 4.50 3.79 13.41
N TYR A 315 5.44 4.33 12.63
CA TYR A 315 6.81 3.80 12.66
C TYR A 315 7.55 4.11 13.97
N ARG A 316 7.36 5.31 14.53
CA ARG A 316 8.03 5.69 15.79
C ARG A 316 7.50 4.88 16.97
N PHE A 317 6.19 4.68 17.06
CA PHE A 317 5.55 4.08 18.24
C PHE A 317 5.28 2.59 18.06
N ASP A 318 4.52 2.21 17.03
CA ASP A 318 4.10 0.82 16.82
C ASP A 318 5.28 -0.08 16.44
N ALA A 319 6.14 0.41 15.53
CA ALA A 319 7.36 -0.29 15.12
C ALA A 319 8.55 -0.04 16.06
N ASP A 320 8.44 0.89 17.03
CA ASP A 320 9.53 1.31 17.94
C ASP A 320 10.81 1.74 17.20
N TRP A 321 10.70 2.48 16.09
CA TRP A 321 11.88 2.92 15.33
C TRP A 321 12.80 3.82 16.14
N ARG A 322 14.10 3.51 16.10
CA ARG A 322 15.13 4.22 16.87
C ARG A 322 15.98 5.09 15.97
N LEU A 323 16.58 6.12 16.57
CA LEU A 323 17.57 6.91 15.84
C LEU A 323 18.78 6.01 15.53
N GLY A 324 19.32 6.13 14.31
CA GLY A 324 20.46 5.31 13.88
C GLY A 324 20.10 3.97 13.25
N SER A 325 18.82 3.63 13.19
CA SER A 325 18.35 2.38 12.59
C SER A 325 18.69 2.26 11.10
N THR A 326 18.87 1.03 10.64
CA THR A 326 18.87 0.69 9.21
C THR A 326 17.56 -0.01 8.87
N CYS A 327 16.85 0.48 7.87
CA CYS A 327 15.54 -0.02 7.47
C CYS A 327 15.58 -0.55 6.03
N MET A 328 14.89 -1.64 5.78
CA MET A 328 14.64 -2.15 4.44
C MET A 328 13.17 -2.51 4.31
N GLN A 329 12.45 -1.87 3.39
CA GLN A 329 11.14 -2.31 2.96
C GLN A 329 11.27 -2.93 1.57
N TYR A 330 11.04 -4.25 1.47
CA TYR A 330 10.92 -4.89 0.18
C TYR A 330 9.58 -4.48 -0.47
N THR A 331 9.65 -3.68 -1.52
CA THR A 331 8.49 -3.10 -2.22
C THR A 331 8.89 -2.51 -3.57
N THR A 332 7.90 -2.22 -4.42
CA THR A 332 8.06 -1.40 -5.62
C THR A 332 7.42 -0.03 -5.42
N THR A 333 7.75 0.92 -6.29
CA THR A 333 7.22 2.29 -6.28
C THR A 333 5.73 2.38 -6.64
N GLY A 334 5.14 1.30 -7.15
CA GLY A 334 3.70 1.22 -7.46
C GLY A 334 2.81 0.97 -6.25
N TRP A 335 3.39 0.76 -5.07
CA TRP A 335 2.65 0.38 -3.86
C TRP A 335 2.78 1.47 -2.80
N ILE A 336 1.76 1.58 -1.94
CA ILE A 336 1.79 2.53 -0.82
C ILE A 336 2.98 2.27 0.13
N MET A 337 3.46 1.03 0.18
CA MET A 337 4.64 0.65 0.98
C MET A 337 5.93 1.33 0.53
N TYR A 338 6.00 1.90 -0.67
CA TYR A 338 7.11 2.80 -1.04
C TYR A 338 7.21 3.99 -0.08
N LEU A 339 6.10 4.48 0.47
CA LEU A 339 6.16 5.51 1.51
C LEU A 339 6.86 5.03 2.78
N ALA A 340 6.91 3.73 3.09
CA ALA A 340 7.71 3.22 4.20
C ALA A 340 9.22 3.48 3.98
N VAL A 341 9.69 3.38 2.72
CA VAL A 341 11.07 3.74 2.34
C VAL A 341 11.29 5.21 2.64
N VAL A 342 10.40 6.09 2.17
CA VAL A 342 10.52 7.54 2.40
C VAL A 342 10.44 7.88 3.90
N GLN A 343 9.53 7.25 4.65
CA GLN A 343 9.36 7.44 6.10
C GLN A 343 10.59 7.02 6.90
N SER A 344 11.35 6.02 6.45
CA SER A 344 12.63 5.69 7.08
C SER A 344 13.61 6.86 7.02
N VAL A 345 13.64 7.60 5.91
CA VAL A 345 14.48 8.80 5.77
C VAL A 345 13.92 9.96 6.60
N VAL A 346 12.60 10.13 6.67
CA VAL A 346 11.95 11.11 7.58
C VAL A 346 12.42 10.91 9.03
N GLN A 347 12.53 9.66 9.47
CA GLN A 347 12.92 9.29 10.83
C GLN A 347 14.44 9.33 11.08
N GLY A 348 15.22 9.69 10.05
CA GLY A 348 16.68 9.76 10.12
C GLY A 348 17.36 8.40 10.04
N ALA A 349 16.69 7.36 9.55
CA ALA A 349 17.29 6.04 9.33
C ALA A 349 18.19 6.02 8.09
N THR A 350 19.00 4.96 7.95
CA THR A 350 19.58 4.57 6.67
C THR A 350 18.61 3.63 5.97
N THR A 351 18.17 3.96 4.76
CA THR A 351 17.23 3.13 3.98
C THR A 351 17.95 2.25 2.97
N VAL A 352 17.64 0.96 2.94
CA VAL A 352 18.11 0.01 1.93
C VAL A 352 16.98 -0.22 0.93
N MET A 353 17.20 0.21 -0.32
CA MET A 353 16.27 0.08 -1.43
C MET A 353 16.74 -1.08 -2.31
N TYR A 354 15.97 -2.16 -2.33
CA TYR A 354 16.24 -3.31 -3.18
C TYR A 354 15.34 -3.29 -4.41
N ASP A 355 15.95 -3.29 -5.59
CA ASP A 355 15.26 -3.37 -6.88
C ASP A 355 15.51 -4.72 -7.55
N GLY A 356 14.57 -5.66 -7.39
CA GLY A 356 14.65 -6.98 -8.00
C GLY A 356 13.70 -8.03 -7.41
N SER A 357 13.78 -9.23 -7.97
CA SER A 357 13.15 -10.43 -7.41
C SER A 357 13.79 -10.77 -6.06
N PRO A 358 13.02 -11.17 -5.04
CA PRO A 358 13.57 -11.53 -3.74
C PRO A 358 14.17 -12.96 -3.75
N PHE A 359 14.22 -13.57 -4.93
CA PHE A 359 14.68 -14.95 -5.16
C PHE A 359 15.83 -15.02 -6.18
N GLN A 360 16.40 -13.88 -6.56
CA GLN A 360 17.57 -13.80 -7.45
C GLN A 360 18.75 -13.14 -6.72
N ARG A 361 19.99 -13.66 -6.82
CA ARG A 361 20.45 -14.89 -7.50
C ARG A 361 19.98 -16.19 -6.83
N SER A 362 19.51 -16.10 -5.59
CA SER A 362 19.00 -17.22 -4.80
C SER A 362 17.90 -16.73 -3.85
N ILE A 363 17.19 -17.67 -3.21
CA ILE A 363 16.19 -17.39 -2.17
C ILE A 363 16.77 -16.67 -0.94
N HIS A 364 18.09 -16.65 -0.81
CA HIS A 364 18.83 -16.10 0.33
C HIS A 364 19.14 -14.61 0.21
N VAL A 365 18.96 -13.99 -0.97
CA VAL A 365 19.46 -12.64 -1.25
C VAL A 365 19.02 -11.60 -0.22
N LEU A 366 17.74 -11.55 0.18
CA LEU A 366 17.31 -10.56 1.16
C LEU A 366 17.90 -10.83 2.55
N LEU A 367 18.08 -12.09 2.94
CA LEU A 367 18.69 -12.47 4.22
C LEU A 367 20.17 -12.08 4.28
N GLU A 368 20.89 -12.24 3.17
CA GLU A 368 22.27 -11.76 3.04
C GLU A 368 22.34 -10.24 3.21
N LEU A 369 21.37 -9.50 2.68
CA LEU A 369 21.29 -8.05 2.86
C LEU A 369 21.00 -7.68 4.32
N LEU A 370 20.15 -8.44 5.04
CA LEU A 370 19.87 -8.22 6.46
C LEU A 370 21.17 -8.22 7.27
N GLN A 371 22.01 -9.23 7.06
CA GLN A 371 23.32 -9.34 7.70
C GLN A 371 24.28 -8.25 7.21
N ARG A 372 24.46 -8.11 5.90
CA ARG A 372 25.47 -7.24 5.29
C ARG A 372 25.28 -5.77 5.69
N TYR A 373 24.04 -5.30 5.73
CA TYR A 373 23.72 -3.91 6.03
C TYR A 373 23.20 -3.71 7.46
N LYS A 374 23.26 -4.75 8.30
CA LYS A 374 22.82 -4.66 9.70
C LYS A 374 21.41 -4.09 9.82
N ILE A 375 20.48 -4.65 9.04
CA ILE A 375 19.11 -4.14 8.95
C ILE A 375 18.39 -4.40 10.27
N SER A 376 17.95 -3.32 10.92
CA SER A 376 17.22 -3.37 12.18
C SER A 376 15.72 -3.56 12.00
N TYR A 377 15.17 -3.05 10.90
CA TYR A 377 13.75 -3.15 10.55
C TYR A 377 13.59 -3.66 9.13
N PHE A 378 12.97 -4.83 8.99
CA PHE A 378 12.73 -5.47 7.70
C PHE A 378 11.24 -5.57 7.39
N GLY A 379 10.78 -4.84 6.38
CA GLY A 379 9.43 -4.93 5.85
C GLY A 379 9.35 -5.89 4.66
N THR A 380 8.42 -6.83 4.69
CA THR A 380 8.20 -7.83 3.64
C THR A 380 6.73 -8.29 3.59
N SER A 381 6.44 -9.40 2.92
CA SER A 381 5.10 -9.98 2.82
C SER A 381 5.02 -11.37 3.46
N PRO A 382 3.82 -11.79 3.90
CA PRO A 382 3.58 -13.18 4.30
C PRO A 382 3.94 -14.19 3.20
N ARG A 383 3.81 -13.80 1.92
CA ARG A 383 4.20 -14.62 0.77
C ARG A 383 5.69 -14.93 0.78
N TYR A 384 6.55 -13.94 1.03
CA TYR A 384 8.00 -14.15 1.11
C TYR A 384 8.36 -15.10 2.25
N LEU A 385 7.81 -14.89 3.45
CA LEU A 385 8.04 -15.78 4.60
C LEU A 385 7.54 -17.21 4.34
N SER A 386 6.40 -17.35 3.65
CA SER A 386 5.89 -18.66 3.26
C SER A 386 6.82 -19.41 2.32
N GLU A 387 7.48 -18.71 1.39
CA GLU A 387 8.47 -19.29 0.48
C GLU A 387 9.71 -19.76 1.25
N LEU A 388 10.21 -18.97 2.21
CA LEU A 388 11.31 -19.40 3.07
C LEU A 388 10.96 -20.67 3.86
N MET A 389 9.77 -20.69 4.47
CA MET A 389 9.26 -21.85 5.21
C MET A 389 9.16 -23.10 4.33
N GLN A 390 8.56 -23.00 3.14
CA GLN A 390 8.37 -24.14 2.23
C GLN A 390 9.70 -24.71 1.73
N ASN A 391 10.69 -23.84 1.54
CA ASN A 391 12.05 -24.23 1.13
C ASN A 391 12.96 -24.58 2.34
N ARG A 392 12.40 -24.68 3.56
CA ARG A 392 13.11 -25.06 4.79
C ARG A 392 14.32 -24.16 5.10
N ILE A 393 14.26 -22.89 4.70
CA ILE A 393 15.30 -21.91 5.02
C ILE A 393 15.12 -21.49 6.48
N ARG A 394 16.18 -21.51 7.29
CA ARG A 394 16.14 -21.12 8.71
C ARG A 394 17.10 -19.96 8.97
N PRO A 395 16.68 -18.70 8.73
CA PRO A 395 17.57 -17.54 8.83
C PRO A 395 18.41 -17.48 10.11
N ARG A 396 17.82 -17.86 11.26
CA ARG A 396 18.50 -17.87 12.56
C ARG A 396 19.72 -18.79 12.69
N GLU A 397 19.86 -19.78 11.80
CA GLU A 397 20.98 -20.73 11.83
C GLU A 397 22.17 -20.26 10.98
N TYR A 398 21.91 -19.48 9.93
CA TYR A 398 22.90 -19.20 8.88
C TYR A 398 23.29 -17.72 8.76
N TYR A 399 22.53 -16.80 9.37
CA TYR A 399 22.78 -15.36 9.27
C TYR A 399 22.94 -14.71 10.63
N ASP A 400 23.88 -13.76 10.72
CA ASP A 400 23.94 -12.82 11.84
C ASP A 400 22.81 -11.80 11.72
N LEU A 401 21.77 -12.03 12.53
CA LEU A 401 20.58 -11.19 12.65
C LEU A 401 20.54 -10.45 13.99
N SER A 402 21.70 -10.24 14.63
CA SER A 402 21.81 -9.59 15.96
C SER A 402 21.23 -8.17 15.99
N GLU A 403 21.29 -7.46 14.87
CA GLU A 403 20.77 -6.10 14.73
C GLU A 403 19.28 -6.06 14.37
N LEU A 404 18.72 -7.17 13.88
CA LEU A 404 17.32 -7.25 13.49
C LEU A 404 16.44 -7.21 14.75
N THR A 405 15.54 -6.24 14.82
CA THR A 405 14.62 -6.07 15.96
C THR A 405 13.18 -6.37 15.58
N CYS A 406 12.84 -6.15 14.31
CA CYS A 406 11.47 -6.20 13.84
C CYS A 406 11.39 -6.65 12.39
N VAL A 407 10.52 -7.62 12.12
CA VAL A 407 10.08 -7.98 10.77
C VAL A 407 8.63 -7.57 10.62
N THR A 408 8.32 -6.67 9.68
CA THR A 408 6.95 -6.22 9.40
C THR A 408 6.41 -6.96 8.18
N ILE A 409 5.18 -7.48 8.29
CA ILE A 409 4.46 -8.12 7.19
C ILE A 409 3.13 -7.44 6.92
N THR A 410 2.79 -7.29 5.63
CA THR A 410 1.51 -6.70 5.20
C THR A 410 1.15 -7.13 3.77
N GLY A 411 0.05 -6.59 3.25
CA GLY A 411 -0.44 -6.80 1.89
C GLY A 411 -1.41 -7.97 1.75
N MET A 412 -1.28 -9.00 2.58
CA MET A 412 -2.20 -10.14 2.60
C MET A 412 -2.36 -10.68 4.03
N VAL A 413 -3.35 -11.53 4.22
CA VAL A 413 -3.53 -12.22 5.50
C VAL A 413 -2.44 -13.27 5.67
N CYS A 414 -1.72 -13.18 6.79
CA CYS A 414 -0.66 -14.12 7.12
C CYS A 414 -1.23 -15.41 7.75
N PRO A 415 -0.98 -16.59 7.18
CA PRO A 415 -1.45 -17.85 7.76
C PRO A 415 -0.78 -18.17 9.11
N PRO A 416 -1.50 -18.77 10.07
CA PRO A 416 -0.94 -19.20 11.36
C PRO A 416 0.34 -20.04 11.27
N PRO A 417 0.47 -21.03 10.35
CA PRO A 417 1.71 -21.80 10.24
C PRO A 417 2.96 -20.97 9.94
N VAL A 418 2.81 -19.82 9.26
CA VAL A 418 3.93 -18.92 8.95
C VAL A 418 4.38 -18.17 10.21
N PHE A 419 3.43 -17.75 11.06
CA PHE A 419 3.77 -17.17 12.37
C PHE A 419 4.52 -18.18 13.24
N GLU A 420 4.01 -19.40 13.30
CA GLU A 420 4.58 -20.47 14.12
C GLU A 420 5.99 -20.82 13.66
N TRP A 421 6.18 -21.06 12.36
CA TRP A 421 7.50 -21.27 11.78
C TRP A 421 8.46 -20.11 12.06
N PHE A 422 7.99 -18.85 11.98
CA PHE A 422 8.83 -17.67 12.21
C PHE A 422 9.53 -17.73 13.58
N TYR A 423 8.81 -18.13 14.64
CA TYR A 423 9.36 -18.18 16.00
C TYR A 423 9.96 -19.53 16.38
N ASP A 424 9.40 -20.63 15.88
CA ASP A 424 9.85 -21.98 16.23
C ASP A 424 11.20 -22.31 15.57
N GLU A 425 11.39 -21.91 14.31
CA GLU A 425 12.52 -22.36 13.49
C GLU A 425 13.17 -21.26 12.63
N GLY A 426 12.41 -20.26 12.20
CA GLY A 426 12.84 -19.30 11.17
C GLY A 426 13.79 -18.22 11.68
N PHE A 427 13.29 -17.32 12.51
CA PHE A 427 13.98 -16.11 12.96
C PHE A 427 14.32 -16.17 14.45
N PRO A 428 15.27 -15.35 14.93
CA PRO A 428 15.59 -15.28 16.36
C PRO A 428 14.36 -14.86 17.19
N GLN A 429 14.19 -15.48 18.36
CA GLN A 429 12.99 -15.26 19.20
C GLN A 429 12.84 -13.84 19.75
N ASN A 430 13.92 -13.06 19.79
CA ASN A 430 13.88 -11.65 20.20
C ASN A 430 13.38 -10.72 19.08
N VAL A 431 13.34 -11.18 17.83
CA VAL A 431 12.80 -10.40 16.70
C VAL A 431 11.28 -10.42 16.77
N ARG A 432 10.67 -9.24 16.82
CA ARG A 432 9.22 -9.13 16.83
C ARG A 432 8.66 -9.20 15.40
N LEU A 433 7.70 -10.09 15.17
CA LEU A 433 6.90 -10.13 13.95
C LEU A 433 5.73 -9.15 14.04
N ASN A 434 5.80 -8.08 13.25
CA ASN A 434 4.79 -7.05 13.15
C ASN A 434 3.82 -7.34 12.01
N ASN A 435 2.66 -7.93 12.31
CA ASN A 435 1.57 -8.11 11.35
C ASN A 435 0.68 -6.87 11.32
N ILE A 436 0.69 -6.13 10.21
CA ILE A 436 -0.04 -4.86 10.07
C ILE A 436 -1.07 -4.92 8.95
N THR A 437 -2.16 -4.19 9.12
CA THR A 437 -3.21 -4.01 8.10
C THR A 437 -3.53 -2.54 7.91
N GLY A 438 -3.61 -2.14 6.66
CA GLY A 438 -3.78 -0.76 6.23
C GLY A 438 -4.11 -0.70 4.75
N GLY A 439 -3.87 0.45 4.13
CA GLY A 439 -4.11 0.57 2.70
C GLY A 439 -3.67 1.88 2.11
N THR A 440 -3.62 1.88 0.78
CA THR A 440 -3.43 3.06 -0.07
C THR A 440 -4.38 4.19 0.29
N ASP A 441 -5.60 3.83 0.71
CA ASP A 441 -6.72 4.72 1.02
C ASP A 441 -6.45 5.66 2.19
N LEU A 442 -5.70 5.24 3.20
CA LEU A 442 -5.37 6.05 4.38
C LEU A 442 -3.87 6.37 4.50
N ALA A 443 -3.05 5.86 3.58
CA ALA A 443 -1.58 5.93 3.63
C ALA A 443 -0.98 5.56 4.99
N ALA A 444 -1.65 4.65 5.71
CA ALA A 444 -1.37 4.28 7.09
C ALA A 444 -1.96 2.91 7.42
N THR A 445 -1.81 2.48 8.68
CA THR A 445 -2.34 1.22 9.21
C THR A 445 -3.59 1.47 10.04
N ILE A 446 -4.64 0.67 9.86
CA ILE A 446 -5.80 0.61 10.79
C ILE A 446 -5.47 -0.32 11.96
N GLY A 447 -4.84 -1.46 11.63
CA GLY A 447 -4.32 -2.40 12.60
C GLY A 447 -2.81 -2.43 12.57
N SER A 448 -2.21 -2.37 13.73
CA SER A 448 -0.77 -2.28 13.87
C SER A 448 -0.26 -3.27 14.92
N SER A 449 1.05 -3.33 15.01
CA SER A 449 1.75 -4.08 16.05
C SER A 449 2.07 -3.16 17.22
N ASN A 450 2.40 -3.71 18.37
CA ASN A 450 2.70 -2.90 19.55
C ASN A 450 3.83 -3.51 20.38
N PRO A 451 4.87 -2.75 20.74
CA PRO A 451 6.02 -3.28 21.45
C PRO A 451 5.71 -3.62 22.91
N LEU A 452 4.51 -3.29 23.41
CA LEU A 452 4.03 -3.57 24.76
C LEU A 452 3.00 -4.71 24.81
N LEU A 453 2.65 -5.31 23.67
CA LEU A 453 1.67 -6.40 23.60
C LEU A 453 2.31 -7.71 23.11
N PRO A 454 1.82 -8.88 23.55
CA PRO A 454 2.24 -10.17 23.00
C PRO A 454 1.77 -10.36 21.54
N VAL A 455 2.47 -11.22 20.80
CA VAL A 455 2.06 -11.67 19.45
C VAL A 455 1.40 -13.03 19.56
N TYR A 456 0.23 -13.16 18.94
CA TYR A 456 -0.52 -14.41 18.82
C TYR A 456 -0.60 -14.86 17.37
N SER A 457 -0.62 -16.17 17.15
CA SER A 457 -0.64 -16.79 15.82
C SER A 457 -1.84 -16.31 14.99
N GLY A 458 -1.59 -15.71 13.82
CA GLY A 458 -2.64 -15.29 12.88
C GLY A 458 -3.31 -13.94 13.18
N GLU A 459 -2.96 -13.27 14.27
CA GLU A 459 -3.61 -12.03 14.71
C GLU A 459 -2.85 -10.76 14.27
N VAL A 460 -3.60 -9.67 14.09
CA VAL A 460 -3.09 -8.30 14.23
C VAL A 460 -3.25 -7.93 15.70
N GLN A 461 -2.19 -7.42 16.34
CA GLN A 461 -2.15 -7.25 17.80
C GLN A 461 -3.19 -6.25 18.33
N THR A 462 -3.36 -5.12 17.64
CA THR A 462 -4.26 -4.04 18.10
C THR A 462 -4.58 -3.05 16.97
N PHE A 463 -5.53 -2.15 17.22
CA PHE A 463 -5.77 -0.99 16.36
C PHE A 463 -4.70 0.09 16.58
N THR A 464 -4.31 0.77 15.51
CA THR A 464 -3.32 1.86 15.55
C THR A 464 -3.74 2.97 16.52
N LEU A 465 -2.80 3.54 17.27
CA LEU A 465 -3.07 4.64 18.19
C LEU A 465 -3.63 5.87 17.44
N GLY A 466 -4.69 6.49 17.97
CA GLY A 466 -5.34 7.66 17.36
C GLY A 466 -6.16 7.39 16.10
N LEU A 467 -6.18 6.15 15.60
CA LEU A 467 -7.17 5.68 14.63
C LEU A 467 -8.17 4.80 15.39
N VAL A 468 -9.41 5.30 15.56
CA VAL A 468 -10.45 4.57 16.31
C VAL A 468 -11.06 3.49 15.42
N GLY A 469 -10.29 2.43 15.24
CA GLY A 469 -10.63 1.22 14.51
C GLY A 469 -11.60 0.32 15.27
N GLY A 470 -12.36 -0.48 14.54
CA GLY A 470 -13.27 -1.46 15.12
C GLY A 470 -13.81 -2.43 14.07
N VAL A 471 -14.61 -3.40 14.55
CA VAL A 471 -15.38 -4.31 13.71
C VAL A 471 -16.86 -4.03 13.93
N ARG A 472 -17.59 -3.69 12.86
CA ARG A 472 -19.01 -3.28 12.94
C ARG A 472 -19.90 -3.98 11.92
N LYS A 473 -21.19 -4.06 12.24
CA LYS A 473 -22.25 -4.55 11.36
C LYS A 473 -23.38 -3.53 11.24
N GLY A 474 -24.08 -3.57 10.10
CA GLY A 474 -25.25 -2.73 9.86
C GLY A 474 -26.46 -3.17 10.70
N THR A 475 -27.33 -2.22 11.02
CA THR A 475 -28.58 -2.49 11.76
C THR A 475 -29.84 -2.42 10.90
N SER A 476 -29.72 -2.13 9.61
CA SER A 476 -30.83 -2.05 8.66
C SER A 476 -30.38 -2.42 7.24
N ASP A 477 -31.34 -2.63 6.34
CA ASP A 477 -31.10 -2.95 4.92
C ASP A 477 -30.98 -1.69 4.03
N THR A 478 -30.99 -0.49 4.62
CA THR A 478 -30.86 0.79 3.91
C THR A 478 -29.39 1.19 3.77
N GLU A 479 -28.98 1.79 2.66
CA GLU A 479 -27.61 2.32 2.51
C GLU A 479 -27.64 3.85 2.32
N PRO A 480 -26.91 4.64 3.15
CA PRO A 480 -26.13 4.21 4.31
C PRO A 480 -27.00 3.77 5.51
N CYS A 481 -26.55 2.79 6.29
CA CYS A 481 -27.19 2.38 7.55
C CYS A 481 -26.42 2.83 8.79
N PRO A 482 -27.08 2.96 9.94
CA PRO A 482 -26.39 2.95 11.22
C PRO A 482 -25.63 1.63 11.42
N SER A 483 -24.49 1.71 12.10
CA SER A 483 -23.66 0.54 12.42
C SER A 483 -23.44 0.38 13.92
N VAL A 484 -23.30 -0.86 14.38
CA VAL A 484 -23.01 -1.22 15.79
C VAL A 484 -21.76 -2.08 15.86
N ALA A 485 -21.05 -2.01 16.98
CA ALA A 485 -19.89 -2.86 17.22
C ALA A 485 -20.32 -4.35 17.23
N CYS A 486 -19.54 -5.20 16.56
CA CYS A 486 -19.70 -6.64 16.68
C CYS A 486 -19.19 -7.11 18.05
N ALA A 487 -19.84 -8.13 18.61
CA ALA A 487 -19.32 -8.78 19.81
C ALA A 487 -17.98 -9.50 19.48
N PRO A 488 -17.05 -9.65 20.44
CA PRO A 488 -15.86 -10.46 20.21
C PRO A 488 -16.23 -11.89 19.75
N GLY A 489 -15.53 -12.41 18.75
CA GLY A 489 -15.86 -13.66 18.05
C GLY A 489 -16.88 -13.53 16.91
N GLU A 490 -17.58 -12.40 16.80
CA GLU A 490 -18.51 -12.13 15.70
C GLU A 490 -17.79 -11.41 14.53
N PRO A 491 -17.95 -11.89 13.29
CA PRO A 491 -17.40 -11.21 12.11
C PRO A 491 -18.15 -9.93 11.76
N GLY A 492 -17.44 -8.97 11.20
CA GLY A 492 -18.02 -7.74 10.66
C GLY A 492 -17.05 -6.98 9.78
N GLU A 493 -17.45 -5.78 9.36
CA GLU A 493 -16.62 -4.88 8.57
C GLU A 493 -15.57 -4.19 9.46
N LEU A 494 -14.33 -4.16 8.99
CA LEU A 494 -13.27 -3.33 9.54
C LEU A 494 -13.56 -1.86 9.21
N VAL A 495 -13.65 -1.05 10.26
CA VAL A 495 -14.03 0.37 10.13
C VAL A 495 -13.12 1.29 10.93
N VAL A 496 -13.16 2.58 10.61
CA VAL A 496 -12.67 3.67 11.48
C VAL A 496 -13.84 4.60 11.78
N THR A 497 -13.99 4.98 13.04
CA THR A 497 -15.22 5.63 13.56
C THR A 497 -15.04 7.09 13.98
N LYS A 498 -13.80 7.61 13.91
CA LYS A 498 -13.47 9.01 14.15
C LYS A 498 -12.48 9.50 13.10
N VAL A 499 -12.47 10.82 12.87
CA VAL A 499 -11.54 11.48 11.94
C VAL A 499 -10.08 11.18 12.28
N PHE A 500 -9.22 11.13 11.26
CA PHE A 500 -7.78 10.96 11.42
C PHE A 500 -6.99 11.80 10.41
N PRO A 501 -5.72 12.21 10.70
CA PRO A 501 -5.02 13.20 9.88
C PRO A 501 -4.66 12.78 8.46
N SER A 502 -4.54 11.48 8.20
CA SER A 502 -4.18 10.92 6.88
C SER A 502 -5.38 10.48 6.04
N MET A 503 -6.60 10.91 6.38
CA MET A 503 -7.72 10.81 5.46
C MET A 503 -7.36 11.50 4.14
N PRO A 504 -7.73 10.93 2.97
CA PRO A 504 -7.52 11.60 1.69
C PRO A 504 -8.07 13.02 1.74
N CYS A 505 -7.28 13.98 1.29
CA CYS A 505 -7.76 15.36 1.18
C CYS A 505 -8.81 15.50 0.07
N MET A 506 -8.76 14.62 -0.93
CA MET A 506 -9.79 14.43 -1.95
C MET A 506 -9.48 13.17 -2.78
N PHE A 507 -10.42 12.76 -3.61
CA PHE A 507 -10.10 12.04 -4.84
C PHE A 507 -9.99 13.04 -5.99
N TRP A 508 -8.98 12.88 -6.84
CA TRP A 508 -8.76 13.78 -7.97
C TRP A 508 -9.82 13.58 -9.07
N GLY A 509 -10.14 14.66 -9.79
CA GLY A 509 -11.05 14.65 -10.94
C GLY A 509 -12.50 15.01 -10.60
N LYS A 510 -13.30 15.23 -11.66
CA LYS A 510 -14.67 15.78 -11.60
C LYS A 510 -15.61 15.01 -10.65
N ASP A 511 -15.56 13.68 -10.69
CA ASP A 511 -16.42 12.81 -9.86
C ASP A 511 -15.73 12.36 -8.56
N GLY A 512 -14.60 12.96 -8.21
CA GLY A 512 -13.75 12.55 -7.09
C GLY A 512 -14.51 12.51 -5.76
N ALA A 513 -15.20 13.59 -5.39
CA ALA A 513 -15.95 13.67 -4.13
C ALA A 513 -17.01 12.56 -4.01
N LYS A 514 -17.75 12.28 -5.09
CA LYS A 514 -18.74 11.21 -5.12
C LYS A 514 -18.06 9.84 -4.97
N LYS A 515 -16.99 9.57 -5.72
CA LYS A 515 -16.24 8.30 -5.64
C LYS A 515 -15.62 8.07 -4.25
N TYR A 516 -15.18 9.14 -3.59
CA TYR A 516 -14.68 9.09 -2.21
C TYR A 516 -15.79 8.69 -1.24
N TYR A 517 -16.93 9.38 -1.29
CA TYR A 517 -18.11 9.05 -0.48
C TYR A 517 -18.59 7.62 -0.73
N ASP A 518 -18.80 7.26 -1.99
CA ASP A 518 -19.26 5.94 -2.41
C ASP A 518 -18.32 4.82 -1.94
N SER A 519 -17.01 5.11 -1.84
CA SER A 519 -16.02 4.12 -1.41
C SER A 519 -16.08 3.85 0.09
N TYR A 520 -16.22 4.86 0.95
CA TYR A 520 -15.97 4.67 2.38
C TYR A 520 -17.18 4.95 3.28
N PHE A 521 -18.19 5.66 2.79
CA PHE A 521 -19.29 6.19 3.61
C PHE A 521 -20.69 5.78 3.11
N SER A 522 -20.78 5.15 1.93
CA SER A 522 -22.05 4.68 1.37
C SER A 522 -22.70 3.56 2.18
N LYS A 523 -21.91 2.72 2.85
CA LYS A 523 -22.40 1.57 3.63
C LYS A 523 -22.86 1.97 5.02
N PHE A 524 -22.04 2.74 5.74
CA PHE A 524 -22.29 3.15 7.11
C PHE A 524 -22.26 4.67 7.24
N ASP A 525 -23.31 5.24 7.84
CA ASP A 525 -23.39 6.69 8.03
C ASP A 525 -22.26 7.18 8.93
N ASN A 526 -21.50 8.16 8.43
CA ASN A 526 -20.39 8.81 9.11
C ASN A 526 -19.34 7.84 9.71
N VAL A 527 -19.17 6.66 9.10
CA VAL A 527 -18.18 5.65 9.52
C VAL A 527 -17.38 5.21 8.30
N TRP A 528 -16.06 5.30 8.38
CA TRP A 528 -15.18 4.85 7.30
C TRP A 528 -15.19 3.34 7.25
N CYS A 529 -15.71 2.77 6.17
CA CYS A 529 -15.71 1.34 5.92
C CYS A 529 -14.52 0.95 5.03
N GLN A 530 -13.57 0.17 5.57
CA GLN A 530 -12.36 -0.24 4.85
C GLN A 530 -12.62 -1.31 3.77
N GLN A 531 -13.81 -1.93 3.82
CA GLN A 531 -14.22 -3.01 2.93
C GLN A 531 -13.39 -4.30 3.14
N ASP A 532 -12.98 -4.53 4.39
CA ASP A 532 -12.34 -5.76 4.84
C ASP A 532 -13.21 -6.41 5.92
N LEU A 533 -13.35 -7.74 5.90
CA LEU A 533 -13.95 -8.51 6.98
C LEU A 533 -12.89 -8.87 8.03
N ALA A 534 -13.24 -8.67 9.29
CA ALA A 534 -12.41 -9.02 10.43
C ALA A 534 -13.24 -9.56 11.60
N VAL A 535 -12.58 -10.22 12.55
CA VAL A 535 -13.16 -10.69 13.81
C VAL A 535 -12.23 -10.31 14.94
N ILE A 536 -12.76 -9.69 15.99
CA ILE A 536 -12.01 -9.42 17.22
C ILE A 536 -11.94 -10.72 18.03
N HIS A 537 -10.75 -11.10 18.47
CA HIS A 537 -10.53 -12.30 19.26
C HIS A 537 -11.01 -12.08 20.70
N PRO A 538 -11.87 -12.94 21.26
CA PRO A 538 -12.51 -12.72 22.57
C PRO A 538 -11.54 -12.71 23.77
N LYS A 539 -10.45 -13.48 23.70
CA LYS A 539 -9.47 -13.57 24.80
C LYS A 539 -8.32 -12.56 24.73
N THR A 540 -7.74 -12.35 23.55
CA THR A 540 -6.52 -11.54 23.36
C THR A 540 -6.82 -10.08 23.09
N GLY A 541 -8.01 -9.74 22.56
CA GLY A 541 -8.37 -8.40 22.09
C GLY A 541 -7.71 -8.00 20.76
N GLY A 542 -6.81 -8.83 20.22
CA GLY A 542 -6.33 -8.71 18.85
C GLY A 542 -7.43 -9.07 17.84
N PHE A 543 -7.13 -9.02 16.55
CA PHE A 543 -8.12 -9.36 15.53
C PHE A 543 -7.54 -10.09 14.34
N VAL A 544 -8.37 -10.91 13.70
CA VAL A 544 -8.00 -11.72 12.54
C VAL A 544 -8.69 -11.17 11.30
N MET A 545 -7.91 -11.01 10.24
CA MET A 545 -8.41 -10.61 8.92
C MET A 545 -9.00 -11.82 8.19
N ILE A 546 -10.28 -11.74 7.82
CA ILE A 546 -10.95 -12.77 7.02
C ILE A 546 -10.66 -12.57 5.54
N GLY A 547 -10.70 -11.34 5.05
CA GLY A 547 -10.47 -11.02 3.63
C GLY A 547 -11.25 -9.79 3.19
N ARG A 548 -11.32 -9.54 1.87
CA ARG A 548 -12.07 -8.44 1.28
C ARG A 548 -13.58 -8.68 1.39
N SER A 549 -14.36 -7.70 1.87
CA SER A 549 -15.83 -7.77 1.88
C SER A 549 -16.45 -7.39 0.53
N ASP A 550 -15.68 -6.76 -0.35
CA ASP A 550 -16.08 -6.27 -1.67
C ASP A 550 -15.54 -7.14 -2.83
N GLY A 551 -15.69 -6.63 -4.06
CA GLY A 551 -15.20 -7.25 -5.30
C GLY A 551 -13.72 -7.01 -5.63
N VAL A 552 -12.97 -6.26 -4.81
CA VAL A 552 -11.52 -6.06 -5.04
C VAL A 552 -10.78 -7.38 -4.82
N LEU A 553 -9.83 -7.66 -5.70
CA LEU A 553 -8.99 -8.85 -5.72
C LEU A 553 -7.66 -8.55 -5.04
N ASN A 554 -7.10 -9.53 -4.34
CA ASN A 554 -5.84 -9.42 -3.62
C ASN A 554 -4.97 -10.71 -3.66
N PRO A 555 -4.75 -11.35 -4.83
CA PRO A 555 -3.89 -12.53 -4.91
C PRO A 555 -2.43 -12.17 -4.61
N SER A 556 -1.78 -12.94 -3.74
CA SER A 556 -0.39 -12.74 -3.33
C SER A 556 -0.10 -11.33 -2.80
N GLY A 557 -1.12 -10.67 -2.25
CA GLY A 557 -1.08 -9.31 -1.71
C GLY A 557 -1.17 -8.20 -2.75
N VAL A 558 -1.29 -8.50 -4.05
CA VAL A 558 -1.42 -7.51 -5.12
C VAL A 558 -2.88 -7.11 -5.26
N ARG A 559 -3.21 -5.89 -4.86
CA ARG A 559 -4.56 -5.35 -4.99
C ARG A 559 -4.83 -4.89 -6.41
N PHE A 560 -5.85 -5.45 -7.05
CA PHE A 560 -6.39 -4.94 -8.30
C PHE A 560 -7.90 -5.14 -8.42
N GLY A 561 -8.51 -4.37 -9.31
CA GLY A 561 -9.94 -4.35 -9.53
C GLY A 561 -10.31 -5.31 -10.65
N SER A 562 -11.46 -5.96 -10.52
CA SER A 562 -12.08 -6.73 -11.60
C SER A 562 -12.28 -5.89 -12.87
N ALA A 563 -12.55 -4.58 -12.73
CA ALA A 563 -12.69 -3.63 -13.83
C ALA A 563 -11.42 -3.48 -14.71
N GLU A 564 -10.22 -3.59 -14.12
CA GLU A 564 -8.97 -3.55 -14.88
C GLU A 564 -8.92 -4.77 -15.82
N ILE A 565 -9.35 -5.96 -15.36
CA ILE A 565 -9.44 -7.17 -16.17
C ILE A 565 -10.54 -7.04 -17.24
N TYR A 566 -11.72 -6.53 -16.88
CA TYR A 566 -12.82 -6.34 -17.84
C TYR A 566 -12.41 -5.48 -19.02
N THR A 567 -11.69 -4.37 -18.76
CA THR A 567 -11.21 -3.46 -19.81
C THR A 567 -10.33 -4.17 -20.85
N VAL A 568 -9.57 -5.19 -20.45
CA VAL A 568 -8.76 -6.00 -21.37
C VAL A 568 -9.61 -7.08 -22.07
N VAL A 569 -10.42 -7.81 -21.28
CA VAL A 569 -11.20 -8.95 -21.77
C VAL A 569 -12.29 -8.52 -22.76
N GLU A 570 -12.90 -7.34 -22.56
CA GLU A 570 -13.93 -6.78 -23.43
C GLU A 570 -13.41 -6.41 -24.84
N LYS A 571 -12.09 -6.28 -25.03
CA LYS A 571 -11.47 -6.07 -26.35
C LYS A 571 -11.36 -7.36 -27.16
N ILE A 572 -11.61 -8.52 -26.56
CA ILE A 572 -11.50 -9.83 -27.24
C ILE A 572 -12.84 -10.13 -27.94
N PRO A 573 -12.87 -10.22 -29.29
CA PRO A 573 -14.13 -10.30 -30.04
C PRO A 573 -15.02 -11.49 -29.68
N ASP A 574 -14.41 -12.62 -29.30
CA ASP A 574 -15.08 -13.88 -28.97
C ASP A 574 -16.02 -13.78 -27.74
N ILE A 575 -15.77 -12.79 -26.87
CA ILE A 575 -16.38 -12.70 -25.55
C ILE A 575 -17.55 -11.69 -25.59
N LEU A 576 -18.71 -12.14 -25.09
CA LEU A 576 -19.91 -11.31 -24.96
C LEU A 576 -19.85 -10.49 -23.68
N ASP A 577 -19.54 -11.15 -22.56
CA ASP A 577 -19.40 -10.53 -21.24
C ASP A 577 -18.49 -11.36 -20.34
N SER A 578 -18.07 -10.82 -19.20
CA SER A 578 -17.25 -11.52 -18.21
C SER A 578 -17.47 -11.03 -16.78
N VAL A 579 -17.19 -11.91 -15.81
CA VAL A 579 -17.14 -11.58 -14.39
C VAL A 579 -15.92 -12.18 -13.73
N CYS A 580 -15.24 -11.39 -12.90
CA CYS A 580 -14.00 -11.75 -12.26
C CYS A 580 -14.15 -11.66 -10.74
N VAL A 581 -13.80 -12.73 -10.05
CA VAL A 581 -14.04 -12.87 -8.60
C VAL A 581 -12.87 -13.57 -7.91
N GLY A 582 -12.60 -13.17 -6.68
CA GLY A 582 -11.63 -13.82 -5.80
C GLY A 582 -12.29 -14.92 -5.00
N GLN A 583 -11.60 -16.05 -4.82
CA GLN A 583 -11.98 -17.12 -3.90
C GLN A 583 -10.91 -17.23 -2.81
N ARG A 584 -11.35 -17.14 -1.55
CA ARG A 584 -10.52 -17.41 -0.37
C ARG A 584 -11.34 -18.08 0.72
N ARG A 585 -11.25 -19.40 0.81
CA ARG A 585 -11.84 -20.24 1.86
C ARG A 585 -10.92 -20.26 3.09
N VAL A 586 -11.46 -20.75 4.20
CA VAL A 586 -10.76 -20.80 5.50
C VAL A 586 -9.42 -21.56 5.44
N HIS A 587 -9.33 -22.59 4.60
CA HIS A 587 -8.15 -23.45 4.45
C HIS A 587 -7.24 -23.02 3.29
N ASP A 588 -7.62 -22.00 2.52
CA ASP A 588 -6.81 -21.52 1.40
C ASP A 588 -5.62 -20.70 1.91
N LYS A 589 -4.45 -20.95 1.31
CA LYS A 589 -3.20 -20.24 1.64
C LYS A 589 -3.17 -18.81 1.10
N ASP A 590 -3.85 -18.55 -0.01
CA ASP A 590 -3.88 -17.29 -0.74
C ASP A 590 -5.20 -17.17 -1.51
N GLU A 591 -5.59 -15.96 -1.90
CA GLU A 591 -6.75 -15.75 -2.78
C GLU A 591 -6.44 -16.24 -4.20
N SER A 592 -7.37 -16.98 -4.80
CA SER A 592 -7.31 -17.38 -6.21
C SER A 592 -8.30 -16.55 -7.03
N VAL A 593 -7.85 -16.00 -8.16
CA VAL A 593 -8.70 -15.22 -9.07
C VAL A 593 -9.32 -16.13 -10.13
N PHE A 594 -10.65 -16.04 -10.25
CA PHE A 594 -11.46 -16.70 -11.26
C PHE A 594 -11.97 -15.66 -12.25
N LEU A 595 -11.88 -15.98 -13.54
CA LEU A 595 -12.52 -15.23 -14.61
C LEU A 595 -13.53 -16.14 -15.31
N PHE A 596 -14.79 -15.76 -15.28
CA PHE A 596 -15.85 -16.42 -16.04
C PHE A 596 -16.16 -15.60 -17.28
N VAL A 597 -16.19 -16.24 -18.44
CA VAL A 597 -16.47 -15.59 -19.73
C VAL A 597 -17.76 -16.15 -20.33
N LYS A 598 -18.65 -15.25 -20.73
CA LYS A 598 -19.84 -15.58 -21.51
C LYS A 598 -19.48 -15.42 -22.99
N MET A 599 -19.59 -16.49 -23.75
CA MET A 599 -19.22 -16.49 -25.17
C MET A 599 -20.25 -15.75 -26.03
N ARG A 600 -19.80 -15.11 -27.11
CA ARG A 600 -20.73 -14.66 -28.16
C ARG A 600 -21.32 -15.86 -28.90
N PRO A 601 -22.58 -15.78 -29.37
CA PRO A 601 -23.16 -16.82 -30.20
C PRO A 601 -22.26 -17.18 -31.40
N GLY A 602 -22.02 -18.47 -31.61
CA GLY A 602 -21.17 -18.99 -32.69
C GLY A 602 -19.67 -19.12 -32.36
N TYR A 603 -19.20 -18.53 -31.25
CA TYR A 603 -17.83 -18.72 -30.76
C TYR A 603 -17.76 -19.87 -29.75
N LYS A 604 -16.59 -20.50 -29.62
CA LYS A 604 -16.35 -21.63 -28.72
C LYS A 604 -15.31 -21.29 -27.67
N PHE A 605 -15.54 -21.72 -26.43
CA PHE A 605 -14.52 -21.66 -25.38
C PHE A 605 -13.45 -22.72 -25.63
N THR A 606 -12.22 -22.29 -25.92
CA THR A 606 -11.10 -23.18 -26.29
C THR A 606 -9.85 -22.89 -25.48
N LYS A 607 -8.89 -23.83 -25.48
CA LYS A 607 -7.57 -23.63 -24.86
C LYS A 607 -6.81 -22.45 -25.50
N ASP A 608 -6.94 -22.26 -26.81
CA ASP A 608 -6.34 -21.11 -27.51
C ASP A 608 -6.90 -19.77 -26.99
N LEU A 609 -8.22 -19.67 -26.82
CA LEU A 609 -8.85 -18.49 -26.24
C LEU A 609 -8.35 -18.21 -24.82
N ILE A 610 -8.20 -19.25 -23.99
CA ILE A 610 -7.65 -19.10 -22.62
C ILE A 610 -6.24 -18.50 -22.66
N GLU A 611 -5.36 -18.99 -23.53
CA GLU A 611 -4.00 -18.46 -23.66
C GLU A 611 -3.97 -17.05 -24.23
N ARG A 612 -4.85 -16.73 -25.19
CA ARG A 612 -5.06 -15.36 -25.69
C ARG A 612 -5.47 -14.40 -24.58
N ILE A 613 -6.45 -14.77 -23.74
CA ILE A 613 -6.89 -13.98 -22.59
C ILE A 613 -5.73 -13.76 -21.62
N ARG A 614 -5.00 -14.83 -21.24
CA ARG A 614 -3.85 -14.74 -20.34
C ARG A 614 -2.75 -13.84 -20.91
N GLY A 615 -2.48 -13.95 -22.21
CA GLY A 615 -1.50 -13.14 -22.92
C GLY A 615 -1.87 -11.66 -22.92
N ALA A 616 -3.12 -11.32 -23.24
CA ALA A 616 -3.62 -9.95 -23.27
C ALA A 616 -3.53 -9.29 -21.88
N ILE A 617 -4.06 -9.94 -20.83
CA ILE A 617 -4.03 -9.43 -19.45
C ILE A 617 -2.60 -9.21 -18.96
N ARG A 618 -1.70 -10.16 -19.26
CA ARG A 618 -0.28 -10.08 -18.89
C ARG A 618 0.40 -8.87 -19.52
N SER A 619 0.10 -8.60 -20.78
CA SER A 619 0.73 -7.55 -21.58
C SER A 619 0.20 -6.15 -21.23
N GLU A 620 -1.13 -5.99 -21.15
CA GLU A 620 -1.75 -4.68 -20.94
C GLU A 620 -1.71 -4.22 -19.48
N LEU A 621 -1.77 -5.17 -18.53
CA LEU A 621 -1.75 -4.89 -17.09
C LEU A 621 -0.43 -5.37 -16.47
N SER A 622 -0.37 -6.64 -16.05
CA SER A 622 0.85 -7.28 -15.53
C SER A 622 0.64 -8.79 -15.40
N VAL A 623 1.73 -9.54 -15.19
CA VAL A 623 1.67 -10.99 -14.84
C VAL A 623 0.81 -11.24 -13.60
N ARG A 624 0.76 -10.31 -12.64
CA ARG A 624 0.02 -10.45 -11.39
C ARG A 624 -1.49 -10.38 -11.56
N HIS A 625 -1.98 -9.78 -12.65
CA HIS A 625 -3.40 -9.66 -12.94
C HIS A 625 -3.98 -10.90 -13.62
N VAL A 626 -3.13 -11.84 -14.08
CA VAL A 626 -3.58 -13.02 -14.84
C VAL A 626 -4.39 -13.95 -13.93
N PRO A 627 -5.67 -14.23 -14.24
CA PRO A 627 -6.50 -15.14 -13.45
C PRO A 627 -5.91 -16.55 -13.38
N LYS A 628 -6.02 -17.17 -12.20
CA LYS A 628 -5.58 -18.56 -12.00
C LYS A 628 -6.47 -19.52 -12.77
N TYR A 629 -7.79 -19.28 -12.71
CA TYR A 629 -8.80 -20.09 -13.40
C TYR A 629 -9.60 -19.23 -14.38
N ILE A 630 -9.85 -19.78 -15.57
CA ILE A 630 -10.68 -19.16 -16.60
C ILE A 630 -11.70 -20.22 -17.04
N PHE A 631 -12.98 -19.91 -16.93
CA PHE A 631 -14.08 -20.83 -17.25
C PHE A 631 -15.12 -20.15 -18.14
N GLU A 632 -15.80 -20.93 -18.97
CA GLU A 632 -17.02 -20.49 -19.63
C GLU A 632 -18.17 -20.44 -18.61
N THR A 633 -19.08 -19.48 -18.78
CA THR A 633 -20.35 -19.42 -18.04
C THR A 633 -21.51 -19.18 -18.99
N PRO A 634 -22.68 -19.82 -18.75
CA PRO A 634 -23.87 -19.60 -19.56
C PRO A 634 -24.39 -18.16 -19.42
N ASP A 635 -24.25 -17.54 -18.25
CA ASP A 635 -24.72 -16.18 -18.01
C ASP A 635 -23.98 -15.45 -16.87
N ILE A 636 -24.03 -14.12 -16.90
CA ILE A 636 -23.43 -13.23 -15.89
C ILE A 636 -24.54 -12.63 -15.01
N PRO A 637 -24.54 -12.89 -13.69
CA PRO A 637 -25.50 -12.26 -12.78
C PRO A 637 -25.39 -10.74 -12.82
N THR A 638 -26.50 -10.06 -13.12
CA THR A 638 -26.58 -8.60 -13.18
C THR A 638 -27.77 -8.06 -12.38
N THR A 639 -27.69 -6.80 -11.95
CA THR A 639 -28.85 -6.09 -11.42
C THR A 639 -29.84 -5.73 -12.53
N VAL A 640 -31.05 -5.31 -12.18
CA VAL A 640 -32.03 -4.75 -13.14
C VAL A 640 -31.48 -3.56 -13.97
N ASN A 641 -30.42 -2.91 -13.49
CA ASN A 641 -29.71 -1.84 -14.19
C ASN A 641 -28.46 -2.36 -14.94
N MET A 642 -28.39 -3.66 -15.23
CA MET A 642 -27.31 -4.35 -15.96
C MET A 642 -25.92 -4.25 -15.32
N LYS A 643 -25.83 -3.96 -14.00
CA LYS A 643 -24.54 -3.98 -13.28
C LYS A 643 -24.18 -5.41 -12.89
N LYS A 644 -22.98 -5.86 -13.25
CA LYS A 644 -22.38 -7.14 -12.81
C LYS A 644 -22.39 -7.25 -11.29
N VAL A 645 -22.72 -8.42 -10.75
CA VAL A 645 -22.80 -8.65 -9.31
C VAL A 645 -21.76 -9.68 -8.84
N GLU A 646 -20.57 -9.19 -8.50
CA GLU A 646 -19.40 -10.01 -8.15
C GLU A 646 -19.50 -10.63 -6.74
N VAL A 647 -20.03 -9.86 -5.78
CA VAL A 647 -20.03 -10.25 -4.35
C VAL A 647 -20.84 -11.53 -4.09
N PRO A 648 -22.06 -11.72 -4.64
CA PRO A 648 -22.78 -12.99 -4.54
C PRO A 648 -21.98 -14.19 -5.08
N ILE A 649 -21.37 -14.05 -6.26
CA ILE A 649 -20.58 -15.12 -6.87
C ILE A 649 -19.37 -15.45 -5.97
N LYS A 650 -18.66 -14.44 -5.49
CA LYS A 650 -17.54 -14.60 -4.55
C LYS A 650 -17.96 -15.36 -3.28
N LYS A 651 -19.09 -14.99 -2.67
CA LYS A 651 -19.65 -15.69 -1.51
C LYS A 651 -19.93 -17.16 -1.81
N ILE A 652 -20.57 -17.43 -2.95
CA ILE A 652 -20.82 -18.78 -3.43
C ILE A 652 -19.51 -19.56 -3.54
N LEU A 653 -18.50 -19.04 -4.25
CA LEU A 653 -17.21 -19.71 -4.39
C LEU A 653 -16.50 -19.94 -3.05
N CYS A 654 -16.71 -19.07 -2.06
CA CYS A 654 -16.13 -19.23 -0.72
C CYS A 654 -16.91 -20.23 0.16
N GLY A 655 -17.95 -20.88 -0.36
CA GLY A 655 -18.73 -21.92 0.32
C GLY A 655 -19.96 -21.39 1.06
N GLU A 656 -20.34 -20.12 0.88
CA GLU A 656 -21.55 -19.57 1.47
C GLU A 656 -22.78 -19.85 0.60
N ARG A 657 -23.93 -20.08 1.24
CA ARG A 657 -25.23 -20.08 0.56
C ARG A 657 -25.73 -18.65 0.46
N VAL A 658 -25.95 -18.18 -0.76
CA VAL A 658 -26.45 -16.82 -1.02
C VAL A 658 -27.93 -16.88 -1.35
N LYS A 659 -28.73 -16.11 -0.60
CA LYS A 659 -30.10 -15.80 -0.98
C LYS A 659 -30.08 -14.68 -2.03
N PRO A 660 -30.61 -14.88 -3.25
CA PRO A 660 -30.60 -13.85 -4.28
C PRO A 660 -31.32 -12.59 -3.82
N SER A 661 -30.72 -11.42 -4.07
CA SER A 661 -31.38 -10.13 -3.88
C SER A 661 -32.54 -9.98 -4.86
N GLY A 662 -33.63 -9.33 -4.44
CA GLY A 662 -34.75 -8.97 -5.33
C GLY A 662 -34.38 -7.98 -6.43
N THR A 663 -33.16 -7.42 -6.41
CA THR A 663 -32.62 -6.50 -7.41
C THR A 663 -31.85 -7.18 -8.55
N LEU A 664 -31.64 -8.50 -8.49
CA LEU A 664 -31.00 -9.29 -9.56
C LEU A 664 -31.98 -9.50 -10.72
N ALA A 665 -31.53 -9.26 -11.95
CA ALA A 665 -32.33 -9.46 -13.16
C ALA A 665 -32.45 -10.95 -13.54
N ASN A 666 -31.42 -11.75 -13.23
CA ASN A 666 -31.28 -13.16 -13.59
C ASN A 666 -30.76 -13.99 -12.38
N PRO A 667 -31.51 -14.04 -11.27
CA PRO A 667 -31.05 -14.69 -10.03
C PRO A 667 -30.72 -16.18 -10.18
N GLU A 668 -31.37 -16.89 -11.11
CA GLU A 668 -31.13 -18.29 -11.44
C GLU A 668 -29.72 -18.56 -11.98
N SER A 669 -29.07 -17.55 -12.59
CA SER A 669 -27.70 -17.66 -13.09
C SER A 669 -26.69 -17.96 -11.98
N LEU A 670 -27.00 -17.62 -10.73
CA LEU A 670 -26.14 -17.91 -9.57
C LEU A 670 -25.95 -19.42 -9.33
N GLU A 671 -26.90 -20.26 -9.73
CA GLU A 671 -26.83 -21.70 -9.45
C GLU A 671 -25.63 -22.36 -10.13
N PHE A 672 -25.29 -21.90 -11.34
CA PHE A 672 -24.12 -22.37 -12.09
C PHE A 672 -22.82 -22.25 -11.29
N TYR A 673 -22.68 -21.22 -10.45
CA TYR A 673 -21.42 -20.93 -9.76
C TYR A 673 -21.16 -21.86 -8.57
N TYR A 674 -22.17 -22.55 -8.02
CA TYR A 674 -21.98 -23.45 -6.86
C TYR A 674 -21.07 -24.65 -7.16
N GLN A 675 -20.95 -25.08 -8.42
CA GLN A 675 -20.06 -26.19 -8.78
C GLN A 675 -18.57 -25.87 -8.62
N PHE A 676 -18.20 -24.58 -8.53
CA PHE A 676 -16.81 -24.13 -8.44
C PHE A 676 -16.33 -23.91 -7.00
N VAL A 677 -17.16 -24.21 -5.99
CA VAL A 677 -16.78 -24.18 -4.56
C VAL A 677 -15.54 -25.04 -4.31
N ASP A 678 -15.54 -26.26 -4.84
CA ASP A 678 -14.44 -27.23 -4.78
C ASP A 678 -13.82 -27.40 -6.17
N VAL A 679 -13.28 -26.31 -6.73
CA VAL A 679 -12.69 -26.28 -8.09
C VAL A 679 -11.68 -27.41 -8.31
N GLU A 680 -10.95 -27.81 -7.27
CA GLU A 680 -9.96 -28.89 -7.33
C GLU A 680 -10.60 -30.23 -7.72
N LYS A 681 -11.81 -30.53 -7.22
CA LYS A 681 -12.55 -31.75 -7.58
C LYS A 681 -13.04 -31.68 -9.02
N LEU A 682 -13.52 -30.51 -9.44
CA LEU A 682 -13.99 -30.28 -10.80
C LEU A 682 -12.87 -30.49 -11.83
N LEU A 683 -11.67 -29.96 -11.56
CA LEU A 683 -10.49 -30.13 -12.41
C LEU A 683 -9.99 -31.58 -12.43
N GLN A 684 -10.01 -32.28 -11.30
CA GLN A 684 -9.67 -33.71 -11.25
C GLN A 684 -10.61 -34.54 -12.14
N ASN A 685 -11.90 -34.25 -12.12
CA ASN A 685 -12.89 -34.95 -12.95
C ASN A 685 -12.71 -34.63 -14.44
N GLN A 686 -12.35 -33.40 -14.79
CA GLN A 686 -12.02 -33.02 -16.18
C GLN A 686 -10.71 -33.63 -16.69
N SER A 687 -9.72 -33.88 -15.82
CA SER A 687 -8.46 -34.54 -16.20
C SER A 687 -8.57 -36.06 -16.39
N LYS A 688 -9.70 -36.65 -16.00
CA LYS A 688 -10.01 -38.09 -16.14
C LYS A 688 -10.90 -38.38 -17.38
N LEU A 689 -11.31 -37.34 -18.11
CA LEU A 689 -11.96 -37.39 -19.41
C LEU A 689 -10.93 -36.99 -20.48
#